data_AF-A0A2H4SQQ7-F1
#
_entry.id   AF-A0A2H4SQQ7-F1
#
_cell.length_a   1.000
_cell.length_b   1.000
_cell.length_c   1.000
_cell.angle_alpha   90.00
_cell.angle_beta   90.00
_cell.angle_gamma   90.00
#
_symmetry.space_group_name_H-M   'P 1'
#
loop_
_entity.id
_entity.type
_entity.pdbx_description
1 polymer ?
#
loop_
_entity_poly.entity_id
_entity_poly.type
_entity_poly.pdbx_seq_one_letter_code
_entity_poly.pdbx_strand_id
1 'polypeptide(L)'
;MIRRPSRLGRSRLPGFKPRFLLFAAAMAFTTCFFFFTRSADLRIVPYVHDNGKSYGLNLFGSSEKPLMDPTDKNNGGAIPYWELSASDIKHWSDPDDREDPNEVQPGTEQDGTQRGADETSKLQDEKDKRKLWRYLYRATANLKTSNQIYGKTLATLSNKDNRTDEHAKKLVSKPDTSIKVSYSMDEPVYFDPYPSYNSKEWQADGYAPHVACKGANGREIEDLMVFKGRPEDFPTHLMGSYKALNLDPNICWERETRLGPYGLHEQTKQVGGRLQALHWDNVDWGKLQRVCTKSNAKRYRNNVSRYNPYLAVYPETQRFIPAPSASEQTQISINGNGKSHDHSVKVRDSQSEDLASSEAAAADIKTQYKTENRTALLLRSYTGKGYTENDKQTIRSLISELALKSGGEYEVFLLVHVKDGSKDIFKNQQDYLQVLFEHVPVEFHGITVLWNDQSVKEIYTEMKDDNARDVHHAQWLSVQKFSYDHPEFEYIWNWEMDFRYTGHHYDLLDNIHKFSQKQPRKGLWERNERWYVPGYHGDYDTTFRESIEQQYGDNIVWGPPDLPFIKPQGPKPPRASSEDNYEWGVGEDADVITVGPMFNPVHSLWIMADHIWGYSDENHRREDIPRRTTIVTHSRISKRLLSLMHTENMRGNHVASEMTPQTIALHHGLKAVFAPQPVFMDRDWTGSFVNKWFNAGPGGVSGSYGSAMGWGRERRYQGTTWYYRAEPPNRLFNNWMGWEDTGIGGASWEQYNGRPCLPSIMLHPVKNAEPTKKGHASGFDLGYG
;
A
#
# COMPACT_ATOMS: atom_id res chain seq x y z
N MET A 1 45.84 -22.08 50.75
CA MET A 1 46.50 -20.98 51.50
C MET A 1 45.51 -19.82 51.59
N ILE A 2 44.99 -19.47 52.78
CA ILE A 2 45.49 -18.38 53.67
C ILE A 2 45.29 -16.99 53.02
N ARG A 3 44.55 -16.00 53.57
CA ARG A 3 43.69 -15.91 54.79
C ARG A 3 42.64 -14.76 54.63
N ARG A 4 41.57 -14.83 55.43
CA ARG A 4 40.57 -13.76 55.75
C ARG A 4 41.23 -12.61 56.61
N PRO A 5 40.60 -11.44 56.93
CA PRO A 5 39.19 -11.32 57.41
C PRO A 5 38.39 -9.97 57.27
N SER A 6 37.09 -10.07 57.62
CA SER A 6 36.18 -9.18 58.39
C SER A 6 36.06 -7.66 58.13
N ARG A 7 34.92 -6.94 58.15
CA ARG A 7 33.53 -6.96 58.73
C ARG A 7 33.33 -5.74 59.67
N LEU A 8 32.10 -5.18 59.69
CA LEU A 8 31.55 -4.13 60.59
C LEU A 8 32.00 -2.68 60.25
N GLY A 9 31.21 -1.62 60.50
CA GLY A 9 29.92 -1.50 61.20
C GLY A 9 29.04 -0.30 60.74
N ARG A 10 27.92 -0.05 61.44
CA ARG A 10 26.80 0.86 61.04
C ARG A 10 26.86 2.26 61.71
N SER A 11 26.07 3.19 61.12
CA SER A 11 25.29 4.29 61.79
C SER A 11 26.02 5.60 62.18
N ARG A 12 25.38 6.77 62.31
CA ARG A 12 24.11 7.37 61.77
C ARG A 12 24.05 8.88 62.14
N LEU A 13 23.66 9.76 61.19
CA LEU A 13 22.91 11.03 61.39
C LEU A 13 23.60 12.17 62.22
N PRO A 14 23.11 13.44 62.24
CA PRO A 14 21.89 14.08 61.71
C PRO A 14 22.16 14.97 60.46
N GLY A 15 21.24 15.73 59.84
CA GLY A 15 19.81 15.99 60.05
C GLY A 15 19.48 17.50 59.87
N PHE A 16 18.43 17.81 59.09
CA PHE A 16 17.86 19.13 58.71
C PHE A 16 18.34 19.82 57.41
N LYS A 17 17.34 20.34 56.67
CA LYS A 17 17.43 21.23 55.49
C LYS A 17 17.25 22.69 55.93
N PRO A 18 17.57 23.70 55.10
CA PRO A 18 16.50 24.30 54.29
C PRO A 18 16.89 24.64 52.83
N ARG A 19 15.91 25.17 52.10
CA ARG A 19 15.97 25.60 50.69
C ARG A 19 16.77 26.92 50.52
N PHE A 20 16.98 27.30 49.26
CA PHE A 20 17.64 28.49 48.70
C PHE A 20 19.16 28.37 48.47
N LEU A 21 19.63 29.12 47.45
CA LEU A 21 21.02 29.23 46.97
C LEU A 21 21.62 28.05 46.17
N LEU A 22 20.85 27.49 45.23
CA LEU A 22 21.43 26.87 44.00
C LEU A 22 20.53 27.04 42.76
N PHE A 23 19.80 28.18 42.70
CA PHE A 23 18.97 28.60 41.55
C PHE A 23 19.67 29.67 40.67
N ALA A 24 20.95 29.94 40.92
CA ALA A 24 21.68 31.09 40.37
C ALA A 24 22.72 30.73 39.28
N ALA A 25 22.79 29.47 38.82
CA ALA A 25 23.73 29.01 37.79
C ALA A 25 23.05 28.56 36.48
N ALA A 26 21.72 28.66 36.37
CA ALA A 26 20.92 28.21 35.21
C ALA A 26 20.29 29.37 34.39
N MET A 27 20.68 30.63 34.66
CA MET A 27 20.14 31.83 33.99
C MET A 27 21.23 32.66 33.28
N ALA A 28 22.15 32.00 32.56
CA ALA A 28 23.18 32.67 31.77
C ALA A 28 23.31 32.20 30.30
N PHE A 29 22.61 31.13 29.89
CA PHE A 29 22.64 30.62 28.51
C PHE A 29 21.30 30.74 27.76
N THR A 30 20.23 31.19 28.43
CA THR A 30 18.89 31.35 27.85
C THR A 30 18.68 32.68 27.13
N THR A 31 19.68 33.58 27.15
CA THR A 31 19.52 35.00 26.78
C THR A 31 19.84 35.34 25.31
N CYS A 32 20.33 34.39 24.51
CA CYS A 32 20.60 34.59 23.07
C CYS A 32 19.53 34.01 22.13
N PHE A 33 18.51 33.31 22.64
CA PHE A 33 17.49 32.65 21.81
C PHE A 33 16.13 33.38 21.74
N PHE A 34 16.01 34.56 22.36
CA PHE A 34 14.71 35.26 22.55
C PHE A 34 14.55 36.56 21.74
N PHE A 35 15.33 36.79 20.68
CA PHE A 35 15.23 38.00 19.85
C PHE A 35 14.52 37.83 18.49
N PHE A 36 13.98 36.66 18.16
CA PHE A 36 13.28 36.43 16.87
C PHE A 36 11.86 35.84 16.95
N THR A 37 11.18 35.89 18.11
CA THR A 37 9.74 35.59 18.20
C THR A 37 9.00 36.47 19.22
N ARG A 38 8.34 37.53 18.74
CA ARG A 38 7.21 38.27 19.36
C ARG A 38 6.41 38.89 18.21
N SER A 39 5.07 38.89 18.18
CA SER A 39 4.17 39.28 19.27
C SER A 39 2.78 38.64 19.15
N ALA A 40 2.13 38.45 20.30
CA ALA A 40 0.68 38.33 20.41
C ALA A 40 0.24 39.15 21.64
N ASP A 41 -0.65 40.13 21.46
CA ASP A 41 -1.16 40.95 22.56
C ASP A 41 -2.35 40.28 23.23
N LEU A 42 -2.26 40.12 24.56
CA LEU A 42 -3.34 39.64 25.41
C LEU A 42 -4.00 40.82 26.14
N ARG A 43 -5.32 40.91 26.08
CA ARG A 43 -6.14 41.72 27.01
C ARG A 43 -7.09 40.82 27.80
N ILE A 44 -7.16 41.08 29.11
CA ILE A 44 -7.98 40.33 30.07
C ILE A 44 -9.15 41.21 30.51
N VAL A 45 -10.38 40.68 30.46
CA VAL A 45 -11.57 41.15 31.22
C VAL A 45 -12.51 39.94 31.46
N PRO A 46 -13.50 39.98 32.39
CA PRO A 46 -13.52 38.98 33.45
C PRO A 46 -14.75 38.07 33.47
N TYR A 47 -14.68 37.09 34.38
CA TYR A 47 -15.66 36.04 34.66
C TYR A 47 -16.99 36.58 35.23
N VAL A 48 -18.13 36.15 34.65
CA VAL A 48 -19.48 36.35 35.21
C VAL A 48 -20.27 35.04 35.08
N HIS A 49 -20.90 34.60 36.17
CA HIS A 49 -21.87 33.50 36.18
C HIS A 49 -23.23 33.96 35.67
N ASP A 50 -23.89 33.19 34.80
CA ASP A 50 -25.32 32.89 34.99
C ASP A 50 -25.74 31.56 34.34
N ASN A 51 -26.91 31.05 34.74
CA ASN A 51 -27.41 29.70 34.43
C ASN A 51 -28.39 29.69 33.25
N GLY A 52 -28.40 28.58 32.48
CA GLY A 52 -29.66 28.04 31.95
C GLY A 52 -29.71 27.56 30.49
N LYS A 53 -29.75 26.22 30.35
CA LYS A 53 -30.44 25.42 29.30
C LYS A 53 -29.79 25.27 27.90
N SER A 54 -30.00 24.04 27.38
CA SER A 54 -29.87 23.59 25.99
C SER A 54 -28.44 23.39 25.43
N TYR A 55 -27.93 22.16 25.52
CA TYR A 55 -26.71 21.72 24.83
C TYR A 55 -26.99 21.41 23.35
N GLY A 56 -26.50 22.27 22.46
CA GLY A 56 -26.19 21.92 21.07
C GLY A 56 -24.70 22.09 20.84
N LEU A 57 -24.01 21.05 20.32
CA LEU A 57 -22.58 21.16 19.98
C LEU A 57 -22.40 21.98 18.71
N ASN A 58 -22.19 23.29 18.86
CA ASN A 58 -21.60 24.12 17.81
C ASN A 58 -20.07 23.94 17.81
N LEU A 59 -19.60 22.89 17.12
CA LEU A 59 -18.28 22.94 16.50
C LEU A 59 -18.42 23.57 15.11
N PHE A 60 -17.37 24.27 14.67
CA PHE A 60 -17.30 25.13 13.47
C PHE A 60 -18.03 26.47 13.62
N GLY A 61 -17.25 27.55 13.64
CA GLY A 61 -17.74 28.92 13.63
C GLY A 61 -18.23 29.35 12.24
N SER A 62 -19.12 30.34 12.21
CA SER A 62 -19.96 30.75 11.07
C SER A 62 -20.93 29.66 10.58
N SER A 63 -22.21 29.85 10.89
CA SER A 63 -23.31 29.01 10.41
C SER A 63 -23.64 29.34 8.96
N GLU A 64 -22.80 28.88 8.04
CA GLU A 64 -23.17 28.83 6.63
C GLU A 64 -24.35 27.87 6.46
N LYS A 65 -25.36 28.28 5.67
CA LYS A 65 -26.53 27.44 5.44
C LYS A 65 -26.07 26.15 4.74
N PRO A 66 -26.50 24.96 5.20
CA PRO A 66 -26.28 23.74 4.43
C PRO A 66 -26.81 23.92 3.01
N LEU A 67 -26.07 23.40 2.02
CA LEU A 67 -26.65 23.19 0.69
C LEU A 67 -27.87 22.28 0.85
N MET A 68 -28.99 22.59 0.19
CA MET A 68 -30.27 21.93 0.51
C MET A 68 -30.17 20.41 0.37
N ASP A 69 -30.86 19.72 1.27
CA ASP A 69 -31.02 18.26 1.24
C ASP A 69 -31.66 17.86 -0.10
N PRO A 70 -31.04 16.97 -0.90
CA PRO A 70 -31.58 16.58 -2.22
C PRO A 70 -32.92 15.85 -2.15
N THR A 71 -33.43 15.53 -0.95
CA THR A 71 -34.77 14.97 -0.74
C THR A 71 -35.89 16.00 -0.56
N ASP A 72 -35.57 17.28 -0.35
CA ASP A 72 -36.57 18.33 -0.11
C ASP A 72 -37.21 18.86 -1.42
N LYS A 73 -38.25 18.16 -1.89
CA LYS A 73 -38.98 18.50 -3.13
C LYS A 73 -39.81 19.80 -3.05
N ASN A 74 -39.82 20.51 -1.92
CA ASN A 74 -40.72 21.64 -1.67
C ASN A 74 -39.99 22.97 -1.37
N ASN A 75 -39.11 23.42 -2.27
CA ASN A 75 -38.90 24.86 -2.50
C ASN A 75 -38.28 25.13 -3.87
N GLY A 76 -38.72 26.21 -4.54
CA GLY A 76 -38.30 26.52 -5.91
C GLY A 76 -36.96 27.26 -6.00
N GLY A 77 -36.17 26.94 -7.02
CA GLY A 77 -35.16 27.85 -7.59
C GLY A 77 -33.74 27.78 -7.02
N ALA A 78 -33.37 26.77 -6.23
CA ALA A 78 -31.99 26.56 -5.80
C ALA A 78 -31.21 25.69 -6.81
N ILE A 79 -30.03 26.15 -7.25
CA ILE A 79 -29.11 25.37 -8.09
C ILE A 79 -28.55 24.20 -7.26
N PRO A 80 -28.64 22.94 -7.72
CA PRO A 80 -28.05 21.80 -7.02
C PRO A 80 -26.54 21.93 -6.86
N TYR A 81 -25.96 21.35 -5.80
CA TYR A 81 -24.55 21.54 -5.48
C TYR A 81 -23.59 21.10 -6.61
N TRP A 82 -23.99 20.14 -7.45
CA TRP A 82 -23.19 19.63 -8.57
C TRP A 82 -23.19 20.55 -9.81
N GLU A 83 -24.15 21.49 -9.88
CA GLU A 83 -24.32 22.50 -10.93
C GLU A 83 -23.74 23.88 -10.56
N LEU A 84 -23.34 24.09 -9.29
CA LEU A 84 -22.76 25.35 -8.84
C LEU A 84 -21.45 25.72 -9.57
N SER A 85 -21.28 27.03 -9.74
CA SER A 85 -20.11 27.71 -10.32
C SER A 85 -19.44 28.64 -9.31
N ALA A 86 -18.21 29.09 -9.60
CA ALA A 86 -17.54 30.09 -8.76
C ALA A 86 -18.27 31.44 -8.70
N SER A 87 -19.01 31.81 -9.76
CA SER A 87 -19.85 33.02 -9.79
C SER A 87 -20.99 32.99 -8.76
N ASP A 88 -21.56 31.82 -8.48
CA ASP A 88 -22.64 31.66 -7.49
C ASP A 88 -22.14 31.91 -6.06
N ILE A 89 -20.87 31.60 -5.81
CA ILE A 89 -20.18 31.74 -4.52
C ILE A 89 -19.21 32.94 -4.48
N LYS A 90 -19.41 33.94 -5.34
CA LYS A 90 -18.49 35.10 -5.46
C LYS A 90 -18.24 35.81 -4.12
N HIS A 91 -19.26 35.93 -3.27
CA HIS A 91 -19.21 36.58 -1.96
C HIS A 91 -18.67 35.69 -0.83
N TRP A 92 -18.45 34.40 -1.10
CA TRP A 92 -17.88 33.47 -0.14
C TRP A 92 -16.35 33.58 -0.10
N SER A 93 -15.76 33.31 1.05
CA SER A 93 -14.31 33.22 1.26
C SER A 93 -14.03 32.18 2.33
N ASP A 94 -13.15 31.23 2.06
CA ASP A 94 -12.69 30.25 3.05
C ASP A 94 -11.75 30.97 4.06
N PRO A 95 -12.05 30.98 5.37
CA PRO A 95 -11.22 31.67 6.37
C PRO A 95 -9.84 31.01 6.58
N ASP A 96 -9.67 29.76 6.15
CA ASP A 96 -8.39 29.04 6.19
C ASP A 96 -7.61 29.16 4.87
N ASP A 97 -8.13 29.92 3.90
CA ASP A 97 -7.44 30.21 2.64
C ASP A 97 -6.47 31.39 2.76
N ARG A 98 -5.30 31.19 2.16
CA ARG A 98 -4.21 32.17 2.11
C ARG A 98 -3.89 32.61 0.68
N GLU A 99 -4.64 32.10 -0.30
CA GLU A 99 -4.57 32.49 -1.70
C GLU A 99 -5.07 33.93 -1.88
N ASP A 100 -4.25 34.80 -2.48
CA ASP A 100 -4.69 36.15 -2.87
C ASP A 100 -5.65 36.04 -4.07
N PRO A 101 -6.94 36.43 -3.94
CA PRO A 101 -7.88 36.34 -5.04
C PRO A 101 -7.56 37.31 -6.20
N ASN A 102 -6.68 38.30 -6.00
CA ASN A 102 -6.33 39.30 -7.01
C ASN A 102 -5.09 38.94 -7.83
N GLU A 103 -4.25 38.01 -7.37
CA GLU A 103 -3.02 37.59 -8.06
C GLU A 103 -3.34 36.62 -9.20
N VAL A 104 -3.95 37.09 -10.28
CA VAL A 104 -4.52 36.26 -11.35
C VAL A 104 -3.66 36.31 -12.62
N GLN A 105 -3.40 35.15 -13.21
CA GLN A 105 -2.81 35.02 -14.55
C GLN A 105 -3.91 34.89 -15.62
N PRO A 106 -3.75 35.54 -16.79
CA PRO A 106 -4.73 35.48 -17.87
C PRO A 106 -4.67 34.15 -18.64
N GLY A 107 -5.81 33.79 -19.24
CA GLY A 107 -5.94 32.64 -20.13
C GLY A 107 -6.51 31.38 -19.45
N THR A 108 -6.26 30.22 -20.06
CA THR A 108 -6.69 28.90 -19.57
C THR A 108 -5.59 27.86 -19.81
N GLU A 109 -5.62 26.71 -19.13
CA GLU A 109 -4.59 25.67 -19.35
C GLU A 109 -4.54 25.16 -20.81
N GLN A 110 -5.65 25.27 -21.54
CA GLN A 110 -5.83 24.75 -22.89
C GLN A 110 -5.63 25.81 -23.99
N ASP A 111 -5.19 27.04 -23.64
CA ASP A 111 -4.97 28.12 -24.62
C ASP A 111 -3.65 28.02 -25.40
N GLY A 112 -2.85 26.98 -25.14
CA GLY A 112 -1.56 26.73 -25.80
C GLY A 112 -0.39 27.54 -25.25
N THR A 113 -0.60 28.44 -24.29
CA THR A 113 0.50 29.16 -23.64
C THR A 113 1.22 28.25 -22.66
N GLN A 114 2.51 28.01 -22.88
CA GLN A 114 3.36 27.26 -21.96
C GLN A 114 3.49 28.03 -20.63
N ARG A 115 3.20 27.35 -19.51
CA ARG A 115 3.20 27.90 -18.15
C ARG A 115 3.88 26.94 -17.19
N GLY A 116 4.56 27.47 -16.17
CA GLY A 116 4.99 26.71 -15.00
C GLY A 116 3.82 26.32 -14.09
N ALA A 117 4.08 25.46 -13.10
CA ALA A 117 3.07 25.07 -12.11
C ALA A 117 2.53 26.28 -11.31
N ASP A 118 3.42 27.21 -10.92
CA ASP A 118 3.07 28.43 -10.18
C ASP A 118 2.31 29.47 -11.01
N GLU A 119 2.46 29.44 -12.33
CA GLU A 119 1.70 30.32 -13.24
C GLU A 119 0.33 29.72 -13.54
N THR A 120 0.28 28.40 -13.72
CA THR A 120 -0.96 27.66 -13.98
C THR A 120 -1.87 27.67 -12.75
N SER A 121 -1.30 27.53 -11.53
CA SER A 121 -2.06 27.64 -10.29
C SER A 121 -2.74 29.01 -10.16
N LYS A 122 -2.15 30.09 -10.70
CA LYS A 122 -2.69 31.46 -10.64
C LYS A 122 -3.76 31.77 -11.70
N LEU A 123 -4.10 30.84 -12.59
CA LEU A 123 -5.20 31.03 -13.54
C LEU A 123 -6.54 31.18 -12.80
N GLN A 124 -7.41 32.08 -13.28
CA GLN A 124 -8.72 32.34 -12.66
C GLN A 124 -9.56 31.06 -12.52
N ASP A 125 -9.64 30.26 -13.58
CA ASP A 125 -10.40 29.00 -13.62
C ASP A 125 -9.90 27.99 -12.56
N GLU A 126 -8.59 27.96 -12.28
CA GLU A 126 -8.03 27.09 -11.24
C GLU A 126 -8.28 27.60 -9.82
N LYS A 127 -8.20 28.92 -9.61
CA LYS A 127 -8.64 29.56 -8.36
C LYS A 127 -10.12 29.31 -8.09
N ASP A 128 -10.95 29.48 -9.11
CA ASP A 128 -12.40 29.27 -9.09
C ASP A 128 -12.75 27.81 -8.76
N LYS A 129 -12.08 26.83 -9.39
CA LYS A 129 -12.22 25.40 -9.07
C LYS A 129 -11.82 25.08 -7.63
N ARG A 130 -10.68 25.61 -7.14
CA ARG A 130 -10.24 25.40 -5.75
C ARG A 130 -11.24 25.99 -4.76
N LYS A 131 -11.68 27.23 -4.98
CA LYS A 131 -12.69 27.91 -4.17
C LYS A 131 -13.99 27.12 -4.13
N LEU A 132 -14.49 26.68 -5.30
CA LEU A 132 -15.71 25.90 -5.43
C LEU A 132 -15.61 24.55 -4.68
N TRP A 133 -14.51 23.82 -4.83
CA TRP A 133 -14.31 22.57 -4.09
C TRP A 133 -14.35 22.77 -2.57
N ARG A 134 -13.64 23.80 -2.07
CA ARG A 134 -13.59 24.12 -0.63
C ARG A 134 -14.97 24.50 -0.09
N TYR A 135 -15.72 25.32 -0.82
CA TYR A 135 -17.10 25.67 -0.48
C TYR A 135 -17.98 24.42 -0.39
N LEU A 136 -17.98 23.60 -1.44
CA LEU A 136 -18.80 22.39 -1.52
C LEU A 136 -18.49 21.41 -0.37
N TYR A 137 -17.21 21.17 -0.07
CA TYR A 137 -16.82 20.27 1.01
C TYR A 137 -17.22 20.77 2.40
N ARG A 138 -17.14 22.09 2.65
CA ARG A 138 -17.60 22.73 3.90
C ARG A 138 -19.12 22.74 4.02
N ALA A 139 -19.82 23.24 3.00
CA ALA A 139 -21.27 23.41 3.00
C ALA A 139 -22.05 22.07 2.99
N THR A 140 -21.39 20.95 2.66
CA THR A 140 -21.94 19.59 2.79
C THR A 140 -21.56 18.86 4.08
N ALA A 141 -20.61 19.37 4.88
CA ALA A 141 -20.07 18.66 6.05
C ALA A 141 -21.12 18.27 7.11
N ASN A 142 -22.16 19.10 7.24
CA ASN A 142 -23.24 18.95 8.23
C ASN A 142 -24.54 18.32 7.67
N LEU A 143 -24.53 17.80 6.43
CA LEU A 143 -25.68 17.08 5.88
C LEU A 143 -25.88 15.73 6.60
N LYS A 144 -27.13 15.29 6.73
CA LYS A 144 -27.46 13.99 7.33
C LYS A 144 -26.84 12.81 6.58
N THR A 145 -26.62 12.95 5.27
CA THR A 145 -25.97 11.95 4.42
C THR A 145 -24.44 11.97 4.49
N SER A 146 -23.84 13.03 5.05
CA SER A 146 -22.39 13.13 5.26
C SER A 146 -21.94 12.32 6.48
N ASN A 147 -20.66 11.94 6.48
CA ASN A 147 -19.98 11.19 7.56
C ASN A 147 -20.57 9.79 7.86
N GLN A 148 -21.45 9.26 7.00
CA GLN A 148 -22.09 7.94 7.18
C GLN A 148 -21.12 6.73 7.09
N ILE A 149 -19.87 6.93 6.65
CA ILE A 149 -18.83 5.89 6.71
C ILE A 149 -18.38 5.54 8.14
N TYR A 150 -18.54 6.46 9.11
CA TYR A 150 -18.01 6.31 10.46
C TYR A 150 -19.03 5.69 11.43
N GLY A 151 -18.54 5.01 12.47
CA GLY A 151 -19.38 4.57 13.60
C GLY A 151 -20.43 3.50 13.27
N LYS A 152 -20.25 2.75 12.19
CA LYS A 152 -21.13 1.62 11.82
C LYS A 152 -20.67 0.34 12.52
N THR A 153 -21.61 -0.47 13.03
CA THR A 153 -21.32 -1.51 14.05
C THR A 153 -21.96 -2.86 13.74
N LEU A 154 -21.58 -3.88 14.52
CA LEU A 154 -22.21 -5.21 14.52
C LEU A 154 -23.68 -5.20 15.00
N ALA A 155 -24.18 -4.10 15.59
CA ALA A 155 -25.53 -4.07 16.15
C ALA A 155 -26.64 -4.01 15.08
N THR A 156 -26.30 -3.61 13.85
CA THR A 156 -27.25 -3.35 12.75
C THR A 156 -26.87 -4.11 11.47
N LEU A 157 -26.42 -5.36 11.59
CA LEU A 157 -26.07 -6.15 10.40
C LEU A 157 -27.31 -6.52 9.57
N SER A 158 -27.30 -6.11 8.31
CA SER A 158 -28.30 -6.41 7.27
C SER A 158 -27.71 -7.30 6.18
N ASN A 159 -28.51 -7.71 5.18
CA ASN A 159 -28.03 -8.44 3.99
C ASN A 159 -27.26 -9.75 4.28
N LYS A 160 -27.55 -10.41 5.41
CA LYS A 160 -26.77 -11.53 5.96
C LYS A 160 -26.58 -12.72 5.02
N ASP A 161 -27.50 -12.94 4.07
CA ASP A 161 -27.45 -14.04 3.10
C ASP A 161 -27.46 -13.56 1.63
N ASN A 162 -27.33 -12.25 1.39
CA ASN A 162 -27.28 -11.66 0.06
C ASN A 162 -25.84 -11.72 -0.50
N ARG A 163 -25.46 -12.86 -1.08
CA ARG A 163 -24.15 -13.06 -1.73
C ARG A 163 -24.22 -14.11 -2.84
N THR A 164 -23.13 -14.27 -3.59
CA THR A 164 -23.01 -15.33 -4.61
C THR A 164 -22.76 -16.70 -3.99
N ASP A 165 -23.04 -17.78 -4.72
CA ASP A 165 -22.67 -19.14 -4.32
C ASP A 165 -21.15 -19.32 -4.15
N GLU A 166 -20.34 -18.56 -4.89
CA GLU A 166 -18.88 -18.55 -4.75
C GLU A 166 -18.45 -17.93 -3.41
N HIS A 167 -19.05 -16.79 -3.04
CA HIS A 167 -18.81 -16.16 -1.74
C HIS A 167 -19.34 -17.02 -0.58
N ALA A 168 -20.49 -17.68 -0.76
CA ALA A 168 -21.05 -18.58 0.24
C ALA A 168 -20.12 -19.78 0.54
N LYS A 169 -19.42 -20.33 -0.46
CA LYS A 169 -18.45 -21.42 -0.28
C LYS A 169 -17.24 -21.04 0.58
N LYS A 170 -16.88 -19.75 0.64
CA LYS A 170 -15.80 -19.24 1.51
C LYS A 170 -16.22 -19.16 2.99
N LEU A 171 -17.51 -19.32 3.31
CA LEU A 171 -18.06 -19.22 4.66
C LEU A 171 -18.31 -20.62 5.24
N VAL A 172 -17.41 -21.07 6.12
CA VAL A 172 -17.42 -22.43 6.67
C VAL A 172 -18.10 -22.43 8.05
N SER A 173 -19.30 -23.02 8.12
CA SER A 173 -19.97 -23.36 9.37
C SER A 173 -19.53 -24.75 9.84
N LYS A 174 -19.07 -24.87 11.09
CA LYS A 174 -18.71 -26.16 11.71
C LYS A 174 -19.89 -26.67 12.55
N PRO A 175 -20.65 -27.71 12.12
CA PRO A 175 -21.98 -28.02 12.66
C PRO A 175 -22.07 -28.22 14.18
N ASP A 176 -21.02 -28.78 14.80
CA ASP A 176 -20.99 -29.11 16.23
C ASP A 176 -20.39 -27.99 17.12
N THR A 177 -20.21 -26.78 16.58
CA THR A 177 -19.57 -25.65 17.27
C THR A 177 -20.39 -24.37 17.10
N SER A 178 -21.07 -23.93 18.15
CA SER A 178 -21.63 -22.57 18.22
C SER A 178 -20.61 -21.60 18.82
N ILE A 179 -20.23 -20.58 18.06
CA ILE A 179 -19.23 -19.58 18.43
C ILE A 179 -19.92 -18.36 19.03
N LYS A 180 -20.00 -18.31 20.36
CA LYS A 180 -20.64 -17.18 21.06
C LYS A 180 -19.60 -16.17 21.54
N VAL A 181 -19.64 -14.98 20.96
CA VAL A 181 -18.90 -13.79 21.43
C VAL A 181 -19.77 -12.96 22.36
N SER A 182 -19.18 -12.27 23.34
CA SER A 182 -19.94 -11.49 24.34
C SER A 182 -20.41 -10.10 23.85
N TYR A 183 -20.01 -9.70 22.66
CA TYR A 183 -20.14 -8.34 22.12
C TYR A 183 -21.01 -8.25 20.85
N SER A 184 -21.62 -9.36 20.42
CA SER A 184 -22.50 -9.44 19.25
C SER A 184 -23.65 -10.40 19.52
N MET A 185 -24.82 -10.11 18.96
CA MET A 185 -25.94 -11.05 18.90
C MET A 185 -25.82 -11.99 17.70
N ASP A 186 -25.11 -11.57 16.65
CA ASP A 186 -24.78 -12.40 15.49
C ASP A 186 -23.57 -13.28 15.78
N GLU A 187 -23.67 -14.54 15.37
CA GLU A 187 -22.62 -15.54 15.47
C GLU A 187 -21.66 -15.40 14.26
N PRO A 188 -20.34 -15.30 14.49
CA PRO A 188 -19.36 -15.26 13.40
C PRO A 188 -19.14 -16.66 12.80
N VAL A 189 -18.72 -16.70 11.54
CA VAL A 189 -18.39 -17.92 10.78
C VAL A 189 -16.93 -17.90 10.35
N TYR A 190 -16.35 -19.06 10.06
CA TYR A 190 -14.99 -19.14 9.54
C TYR A 190 -14.95 -18.69 8.07
N PHE A 191 -13.88 -18.01 7.68
CA PHE A 191 -13.63 -17.53 6.32
C PHE A 191 -12.40 -18.22 5.71
N ASP A 192 -12.64 -19.06 4.71
CA ASP A 192 -11.64 -19.82 3.94
C ASP A 192 -11.65 -19.35 2.47
N PRO A 193 -10.72 -18.47 2.05
CA PRO A 193 -10.58 -18.03 0.67
C PRO A 193 -9.60 -18.87 -0.15
N TYR A 194 -9.02 -19.93 0.40
CA TYR A 194 -7.94 -20.67 -0.26
C TYR A 194 -8.51 -21.67 -1.29
N PRO A 195 -7.71 -22.11 -2.28
CA PRO A 195 -8.05 -23.26 -3.10
C PRO A 195 -8.37 -24.47 -2.22
N SER A 196 -9.27 -25.34 -2.68
CA SER A 196 -9.52 -26.65 -2.05
C SER A 196 -8.33 -27.58 -2.24
N TYR A 197 -7.23 -27.29 -1.53
CA TYR A 197 -5.97 -27.99 -1.65
C TYR A 197 -6.14 -29.49 -1.44
N ASN A 198 -5.42 -30.29 -2.24
CA ASN A 198 -5.49 -31.76 -2.24
C ASN A 198 -6.86 -32.36 -2.60
N SER A 199 -7.84 -31.59 -3.08
CA SER A 199 -9.09 -32.14 -3.62
C SER A 199 -8.85 -33.02 -4.86
N LYS A 200 -9.91 -33.69 -5.34
CA LYS A 200 -9.82 -34.51 -6.57
C LYS A 200 -9.48 -33.66 -7.79
N GLU A 201 -10.01 -32.44 -7.82
CA GLU A 201 -9.81 -31.44 -8.87
C GLU A 201 -8.36 -30.94 -8.84
N TRP A 202 -7.83 -30.57 -7.66
CA TRP A 202 -6.42 -30.20 -7.48
C TRP A 202 -5.44 -31.28 -7.99
N GLN A 203 -5.76 -32.56 -7.73
CA GLN A 203 -4.97 -33.69 -8.20
C GLN A 203 -5.14 -33.95 -9.70
N ALA A 204 -6.34 -33.76 -10.25
CA ALA A 204 -6.63 -33.92 -11.68
C ALA A 204 -5.96 -32.83 -12.54
N ASP A 205 -5.85 -31.61 -12.03
CA ASP A 205 -5.08 -30.51 -12.64
C ASP A 205 -3.55 -30.72 -12.59
N GLY A 206 -3.10 -31.80 -11.93
CA GLY A 206 -1.70 -32.21 -11.88
C GLY A 206 -0.83 -31.43 -10.90
N TYR A 207 -1.41 -30.70 -9.94
CA TYR A 207 -0.63 -29.98 -8.92
C TYR A 207 -0.02 -30.94 -7.88
N ALA A 208 1.11 -30.52 -7.29
CA ALA A 208 1.73 -31.27 -6.19
C ALA A 208 0.89 -31.15 -4.91
N PRO A 209 0.93 -32.14 -4.00
CA PRO A 209 0.20 -32.04 -2.74
C PRO A 209 0.64 -30.83 -1.90
N HIS A 210 -0.34 -30.10 -1.36
CA HIS A 210 -0.13 -29.06 -0.34
C HIS A 210 0.14 -29.73 1.01
N VAL A 211 1.12 -29.19 1.75
CA VAL A 211 1.44 -29.59 3.12
C VAL A 211 1.14 -28.42 4.05
N ALA A 212 0.21 -28.63 4.98
CA ALA A 212 -0.18 -27.63 5.98
C ALA A 212 1.01 -27.16 6.83
N CYS A 213 1.18 -25.85 6.93
CA CYS A 213 2.28 -25.23 7.65
C CYS A 213 1.89 -24.85 9.09
N LYS A 214 2.90 -24.77 9.96
CA LYS A 214 2.71 -24.44 11.38
C LYS A 214 2.96 -22.95 11.63
N GLY A 215 2.07 -22.32 12.38
CA GLY A 215 2.20 -20.94 12.86
C GLY A 215 3.11 -20.82 14.08
N ALA A 216 3.20 -19.60 14.62
CA ALA A 216 4.06 -19.25 15.77
C ALA A 216 3.80 -20.11 17.03
N ASN A 217 2.54 -20.49 17.27
CA ASN A 217 2.12 -21.39 18.35
C ASN A 217 2.49 -22.88 18.13
N GLY A 218 3.07 -23.25 16.99
CA GLY A 218 3.45 -24.62 16.64
C GLY A 218 2.29 -25.53 16.20
N ARG A 219 1.09 -24.97 16.01
CA ARG A 219 -0.10 -25.63 15.45
C ARG A 219 -0.30 -25.18 14.00
N GLU A 220 -1.23 -25.81 13.30
CA GLU A 220 -1.75 -25.32 12.01
C GLU A 220 -2.45 -23.97 12.18
N ILE A 221 -2.57 -23.23 11.08
CA ILE A 221 -3.13 -21.87 11.07
C ILE A 221 -4.63 -21.94 10.81
N GLU A 222 -5.40 -21.56 11.81
CA GLU A 222 -6.86 -21.58 11.77
C GLU A 222 -7.44 -20.55 10.78
N ASP A 223 -8.72 -20.69 10.46
CA ASP A 223 -9.46 -19.73 9.65
C ASP A 223 -9.80 -18.48 10.45
N LEU A 224 -9.77 -17.32 9.80
CA LEU A 224 -10.27 -16.09 10.41
C LEU A 224 -11.79 -16.16 10.55
N MET A 225 -12.32 -15.43 11.53
CA MET A 225 -13.75 -15.37 11.78
C MET A 225 -14.34 -14.04 11.30
N VAL A 226 -15.51 -14.10 10.69
CA VAL A 226 -16.22 -12.94 10.12
C VAL A 226 -17.69 -12.95 10.48
N PHE A 227 -18.31 -11.78 10.53
CA PHE A 227 -19.75 -11.66 10.70
C PHE A 227 -20.43 -11.57 9.32
N LYS A 228 -21.50 -12.33 9.13
CA LYS A 228 -22.29 -12.28 7.89
C LYS A 228 -23.11 -11.01 7.84
N GLY A 229 -23.15 -10.37 6.67
CA GLY A 229 -23.91 -9.15 6.43
C GLY A 229 -23.08 -7.89 6.52
N ARG A 230 -23.75 -6.75 6.39
CA ARG A 230 -23.15 -5.41 6.36
C ARG A 230 -23.92 -4.47 7.29
N PRO A 231 -23.26 -3.58 8.05
CA PRO A 231 -23.96 -2.60 8.89
C PRO A 231 -24.95 -1.76 8.07
N GLU A 232 -26.14 -1.52 8.63
CA GLU A 232 -27.18 -0.68 8.03
C GLU A 232 -26.66 0.74 7.76
N ASP A 233 -27.12 1.30 6.64
CA ASP A 233 -26.74 2.63 6.14
C ASP A 233 -25.22 2.84 6.01
N PHE A 234 -24.41 1.78 5.90
CA PHE A 234 -23.01 1.91 5.45
C PHE A 234 -23.03 2.26 3.95
N PRO A 235 -22.51 3.42 3.53
CA PRO A 235 -22.69 3.94 2.18
C PRO A 235 -22.02 3.06 1.11
N THR A 236 -22.38 3.25 -0.15
CA THR A 236 -21.70 2.60 -1.27
C THR A 236 -20.32 3.22 -1.51
N HIS A 237 -19.43 2.46 -2.15
CA HIS A 237 -18.17 3.00 -2.66
C HIS A 237 -18.48 3.83 -3.91
N LEU A 238 -17.78 4.97 -4.06
CA LEU A 238 -18.00 5.88 -5.20
C LEU A 238 -16.99 5.64 -6.33
N MET A 239 -15.85 5.00 -6.03
CA MET A 239 -14.92 4.49 -7.03
C MET A 239 -14.60 3.02 -6.74
N GLY A 240 -14.09 2.31 -7.73
CA GLY A 240 -13.78 0.89 -7.63
C GLY A 240 -15.01 0.00 -7.69
N SER A 241 -14.85 -1.31 -7.45
CA SER A 241 -16.00 -2.21 -7.30
C SER A 241 -15.65 -3.55 -6.64
N TYR A 242 -16.44 -3.91 -5.62
CA TYR A 242 -16.48 -5.25 -5.05
C TYR A 242 -16.84 -6.30 -6.10
N LYS A 243 -17.78 -5.99 -7.01
CA LYS A 243 -18.22 -6.89 -8.08
C LYS A 243 -17.09 -7.15 -9.09
N ALA A 244 -16.39 -6.10 -9.53
CA ALA A 244 -15.29 -6.23 -10.49
C ALA A 244 -14.14 -7.06 -9.92
N LEU A 245 -13.81 -6.85 -8.64
CA LEU A 245 -12.80 -7.63 -7.91
C LEU A 245 -13.35 -8.88 -7.22
N ASN A 246 -14.58 -9.34 -7.50
CA ASN A 246 -15.17 -10.54 -6.90
C ASN A 246 -15.06 -10.65 -5.35
N LEU A 247 -15.07 -9.51 -4.65
CA LEU A 247 -15.08 -9.44 -3.18
C LEU A 247 -16.52 -9.45 -2.67
N ASP A 248 -16.82 -10.13 -1.56
CA ASP A 248 -18.15 -10.07 -0.93
C ASP A 248 -18.34 -8.73 -0.19
N PRO A 249 -19.29 -7.87 -0.59
CA PRO A 249 -19.58 -6.62 0.11
C PRO A 249 -20.37 -6.81 1.41
N ASN A 250 -20.93 -8.01 1.64
CA ASN A 250 -21.80 -8.38 2.75
C ASN A 250 -21.11 -9.34 3.73
N ILE A 251 -19.85 -9.02 4.03
CA ILE A 251 -19.05 -9.55 5.13
C ILE A 251 -18.58 -8.37 5.99
N CYS A 252 -18.61 -8.54 7.31
CA CYS A 252 -18.15 -7.54 8.26
C CYS A 252 -17.00 -8.08 9.12
N TRP A 253 -15.88 -7.34 9.13
CA TRP A 253 -14.66 -7.62 9.88
C TRP A 253 -14.64 -6.82 11.17
N GLU A 254 -14.52 -7.50 12.31
CA GLU A 254 -14.35 -6.90 13.63
C GLU A 254 -12.91 -7.14 14.13
N ARG A 255 -12.36 -6.22 14.93
CA ARG A 255 -10.95 -6.19 15.29
C ARG A 255 -10.43 -7.45 16.00
N GLU A 256 -11.19 -8.05 16.91
CA GLU A 256 -10.76 -9.24 17.67
C GLU A 256 -10.84 -10.48 16.78
N THR A 257 -11.89 -10.64 15.96
CA THR A 257 -11.94 -11.77 15.01
C THR A 257 -10.94 -11.63 13.86
N ARG A 258 -10.53 -10.41 13.51
CA ARG A 258 -9.57 -10.11 12.43
C ARG A 258 -8.10 -10.10 12.86
N LEU A 259 -7.77 -9.51 14.01
CA LEU A 259 -6.39 -9.29 14.49
C LEU A 259 -6.06 -10.06 15.77
N GLY A 260 -7.05 -10.70 16.41
CA GLY A 260 -6.85 -11.53 17.59
C GLY A 260 -5.70 -12.54 17.44
N PRO A 261 -5.76 -13.46 16.45
CA PRO A 261 -4.70 -14.45 16.18
C PRO A 261 -3.30 -13.88 15.95
N TYR A 262 -3.20 -12.59 15.61
CA TYR A 262 -1.94 -11.89 15.30
C TYR A 262 -1.42 -11.03 16.46
N GLY A 263 -2.05 -11.17 17.64
CA GLY A 263 -1.60 -10.53 18.87
C GLY A 263 -2.34 -9.23 19.22
N LEU A 264 -3.61 -9.08 18.82
CA LEU A 264 -4.49 -8.10 19.46
C LEU A 264 -4.90 -8.54 20.88
N HIS A 265 -5.02 -9.86 21.09
CA HIS A 265 -5.11 -10.46 22.42
C HIS A 265 -3.96 -11.44 22.64
N GLU A 266 -3.70 -11.80 23.90
CA GLU A 266 -2.66 -12.77 24.27
C GLU A 266 -2.90 -14.10 23.54
N GLN A 267 -1.83 -14.64 22.96
CA GLN A 267 -1.81 -15.94 22.30
C GLN A 267 -1.13 -16.97 23.19
N THR A 268 -1.44 -18.25 23.00
CA THR A 268 -0.84 -19.35 23.77
C THR A 268 -0.16 -20.39 22.89
N LYS A 269 0.82 -21.09 23.48
CA LYS A 269 1.60 -22.16 22.85
C LYS A 269 1.63 -23.39 23.75
N GLN A 270 1.58 -24.56 23.13
CA GLN A 270 1.78 -25.85 23.80
C GLN A 270 3.27 -26.13 23.95
N VAL A 271 3.76 -26.29 25.18
CA VAL A 271 5.14 -26.66 25.50
C VAL A 271 5.12 -27.71 26.62
N GLY A 272 5.62 -28.91 26.33
CA GLY A 272 5.62 -30.02 27.30
C GLY A 272 4.23 -30.45 27.78
N GLY A 273 3.21 -30.33 26.93
CA GLY A 273 1.81 -30.62 27.26
C GLY A 273 1.10 -29.55 28.11
N ARG A 274 1.75 -28.41 28.37
CA ARG A 274 1.16 -27.26 29.09
C ARG A 274 0.96 -26.08 28.14
N LEU A 275 -0.12 -25.33 28.33
CA LEU A 275 -0.32 -24.04 27.69
C LEU A 275 0.53 -22.98 28.41
N GLN A 276 1.22 -22.15 27.64
CA GLN A 276 2.03 -21.02 28.09
C GLN A 276 1.76 -19.82 27.17
N ALA A 277 2.00 -18.60 27.66
CA ALA A 277 1.89 -17.39 26.83
C ALA A 277 2.89 -17.43 25.66
N LEU A 278 2.47 -16.97 24.48
CA LEU A 278 3.32 -16.85 23.31
C LEU A 278 4.06 -15.52 23.34
N HIS A 279 5.34 -15.56 23.69
CA HIS A 279 6.23 -14.40 23.57
C HIS A 279 6.66 -14.23 22.11
N TRP A 280 6.14 -13.19 21.44
CA TRP A 280 6.39 -12.92 20.02
C TRP A 280 7.87 -12.71 19.69
N ASP A 281 8.64 -12.07 20.57
CA ASP A 281 10.09 -11.84 20.37
C ASP A 281 10.92 -13.14 20.24
N ASN A 282 10.35 -14.29 20.63
CA ASN A 282 10.96 -15.62 20.47
C ASN A 282 10.53 -16.33 19.16
N VAL A 283 9.77 -15.68 18.28
CA VAL A 283 9.25 -16.24 17.03
C VAL A 283 10.14 -15.79 15.87
N ASP A 284 10.88 -16.74 15.27
CA ASP A 284 11.58 -16.51 14.00
C ASP A 284 10.63 -16.73 12.82
N TRP A 285 9.98 -15.65 12.39
CA TRP A 285 9.04 -15.68 11.25
C TRP A 285 9.71 -16.11 9.94
N GLY A 286 10.98 -15.77 9.74
CA GLY A 286 11.73 -16.17 8.54
C GLY A 286 11.93 -17.67 8.47
N LYS A 287 12.26 -18.31 9.60
CA LYS A 287 12.36 -19.76 9.69
C LYS A 287 11.02 -20.44 9.46
N LEU A 288 9.91 -19.89 9.94
CA LEU A 288 8.57 -20.44 9.66
C LEU A 288 8.28 -20.45 8.15
N GLN A 289 8.52 -19.33 7.46
CA GLN A 289 8.34 -19.24 6.00
C GLN A 289 9.23 -20.22 5.23
N ARG A 290 10.53 -20.29 5.56
CA ARG A 290 11.48 -21.22 4.92
C ARG A 290 11.11 -22.69 5.15
N VAL A 291 10.67 -23.06 6.35
CA VAL A 291 10.22 -24.44 6.65
C VAL A 291 8.93 -24.79 5.89
N CYS A 292 7.99 -23.84 5.79
CA CYS A 292 6.74 -24.01 5.05
C CYS A 292 7.00 -24.23 3.56
N THR A 293 7.77 -23.35 2.94
CA THR A 293 8.16 -23.42 1.52
C THR A 293 8.93 -24.71 1.22
N LYS A 294 9.89 -25.10 2.07
CA LYS A 294 10.64 -26.36 1.90
C LYS A 294 9.74 -27.59 1.93
N SER A 295 8.69 -27.59 2.76
CA SER A 295 7.71 -28.69 2.84
C SER A 295 6.82 -28.79 1.59
N ASN A 296 6.60 -27.66 0.91
CA ASN A 296 5.79 -27.54 -0.30
C ASN A 296 6.61 -27.45 -1.61
N ALA A 297 7.95 -27.58 -1.55
CA ALA A 297 8.86 -27.24 -2.66
C ALA A 297 8.57 -27.93 -4.00
N LYS A 298 7.89 -29.08 -4.00
CA LYS A 298 7.42 -29.77 -5.23
C LYS A 298 6.37 -28.98 -6.03
N ARG A 299 5.71 -28.00 -5.42
CA ARG A 299 4.77 -27.08 -6.05
C ARG A 299 5.46 -26.00 -6.88
N TYR A 300 6.70 -25.63 -6.57
CA TYR A 300 7.34 -24.43 -7.14
C TYR A 300 8.45 -24.75 -8.14
N ARG A 301 8.75 -23.77 -9.01
CA ARG A 301 9.89 -23.83 -9.95
C ARG A 301 11.21 -23.81 -9.17
N ASN A 302 12.06 -24.82 -9.38
CA ASN A 302 13.27 -25.04 -8.56
C ASN A 302 14.57 -24.48 -9.16
N ASN A 303 14.58 -24.04 -10.41
CA ASN A 303 15.77 -23.51 -11.08
C ASN A 303 15.41 -22.24 -11.85
N VAL A 304 15.77 -21.07 -11.31
CA VAL A 304 15.49 -19.77 -11.93
C VAL A 304 16.79 -18.98 -12.00
N SER A 305 17.23 -18.66 -13.23
CA SER A 305 18.50 -17.97 -13.44
C SER A 305 18.46 -16.50 -12.96
N ARG A 306 19.65 -16.00 -12.61
CA ARG A 306 19.95 -14.56 -12.42
C ARG A 306 20.27 -13.85 -13.75
N TYR A 307 20.41 -14.59 -14.84
CA TYR A 307 20.65 -14.00 -16.16
C TYR A 307 19.49 -13.09 -16.58
N ASN A 308 19.79 -11.82 -16.85
CA ASN A 308 18.86 -10.88 -17.46
C ASN A 308 19.08 -10.88 -18.98
N PRO A 309 18.18 -11.50 -19.78
CA PRO A 309 18.36 -11.59 -21.23
C PRO A 309 18.28 -10.24 -21.93
N TYR A 310 17.63 -9.24 -21.32
CA TYR A 310 17.39 -7.95 -21.94
C TYR A 310 18.65 -7.07 -22.01
N LEU A 311 19.67 -7.33 -21.17
CA LEU A 311 20.99 -6.68 -21.28
C LEU A 311 21.72 -7.02 -22.58
N ALA A 312 21.40 -8.13 -23.25
CA ALA A 312 22.01 -8.50 -24.53
C ALA A 312 21.41 -7.75 -25.73
N VAL A 313 20.22 -7.17 -25.57
CA VAL A 313 19.44 -6.49 -26.63
C VAL A 313 20.08 -5.18 -27.09
N TYR A 314 20.87 -4.54 -26.24
CA TYR A 314 21.54 -3.27 -26.50
C TYR A 314 23.07 -3.43 -26.40
N PRO A 315 23.86 -3.03 -27.41
CA PRO A 315 25.32 -3.18 -27.39
C PRO A 315 25.98 -2.50 -26.19
N GLU A 316 25.47 -1.34 -25.77
CA GLU A 316 25.99 -0.58 -24.64
C GLU A 316 25.88 -1.33 -23.31
N THR A 317 24.87 -2.18 -23.12
CA THR A 317 24.67 -2.94 -21.86
C THR A 317 25.38 -4.28 -21.81
N GLN A 318 25.95 -4.77 -22.92
CA GLN A 318 26.64 -6.08 -22.95
C GLN A 318 27.82 -6.13 -21.97
N ARG A 319 28.47 -5.00 -21.68
CA ARG A 319 29.55 -4.87 -20.68
C ARG A 319 29.11 -5.20 -19.23
N PHE A 320 27.81 -5.22 -18.96
CA PHE A 320 27.24 -5.51 -17.64
C PHE A 320 26.74 -6.95 -17.50
N ILE A 321 26.80 -7.75 -18.58
CA ILE A 321 26.45 -9.18 -18.51
C ILE A 321 27.55 -9.91 -17.74
N PRO A 322 27.24 -10.59 -16.63
CA PRO A 322 28.25 -11.37 -15.91
C PRO A 322 28.85 -12.46 -16.79
N ALA A 323 30.17 -12.60 -16.79
CA ALA A 323 30.83 -13.73 -17.44
C ALA A 323 30.34 -15.05 -16.80
N PRO A 324 30.12 -16.14 -17.58
CA PRO A 324 29.70 -17.42 -17.02
C PRO A 324 30.71 -17.93 -15.99
N SER A 325 30.35 -17.87 -14.71
CA SER A 325 31.21 -18.35 -13.63
C SER A 325 31.20 -19.88 -13.61
N ALA A 326 32.38 -20.50 -13.72
CA ALA A 326 32.58 -21.95 -13.65
C ALA A 326 32.34 -22.55 -12.23
N SER A 327 31.40 -22.00 -11.47
CA SER A 327 31.20 -22.26 -10.04
C SER A 327 29.73 -22.31 -9.60
N GLU A 328 28.77 -22.45 -10.53
CA GLU A 328 27.34 -22.66 -10.19
C GLU A 328 27.03 -24.01 -9.51
N GLN A 329 28.04 -24.83 -9.19
CA GLN A 329 27.89 -26.03 -8.35
C GLN A 329 27.95 -25.76 -6.83
N THR A 330 28.20 -24.52 -6.38
CA THR A 330 28.21 -24.22 -4.94
C THR A 330 26.81 -23.84 -4.46
N GLN A 331 26.08 -24.82 -3.94
CA GLN A 331 24.81 -24.60 -3.23
C GLN A 331 25.00 -23.54 -2.12
N ILE A 332 24.35 -22.39 -2.24
CA ILE A 332 24.15 -21.49 -1.09
C ILE A 332 23.06 -22.13 -0.21
N SER A 333 23.48 -23.09 0.60
CA SER A 333 22.73 -23.46 1.80
C SER A 333 22.64 -22.24 2.70
N ILE A 334 21.43 -21.79 3.02
CA ILE A 334 21.20 -20.85 4.13
C ILE A 334 21.44 -21.61 5.45
N ASN A 335 22.71 -21.75 5.79
CA ASN A 335 23.17 -22.02 7.15
C ASN A 335 23.90 -20.77 7.63
N GLY A 336 23.28 -20.03 8.56
CA GLY A 336 23.98 -18.99 9.28
C GLY A 336 25.02 -19.61 10.21
N ASN A 337 26.29 -19.24 10.06
CA ASN A 337 27.08 -18.69 11.16
C ASN A 337 28.44 -18.17 10.69
N GLY A 338 28.93 -17.14 11.38
CA GLY A 338 30.32 -16.69 11.25
C GLY A 338 31.31 -17.76 11.71
N LYS A 339 32.53 -17.69 11.18
CA LYS A 339 33.62 -18.63 11.46
C LYS A 339 34.00 -18.59 12.95
N SER A 340 33.89 -19.71 13.65
CA SER A 340 34.59 -19.97 14.91
C SER A 340 35.93 -20.66 14.62
N HIS A 341 37.00 -20.22 15.30
CA HIS A 341 38.30 -20.87 15.20
C HIS A 341 38.40 -22.07 16.15
N ASP A 342 38.68 -23.23 15.53
CA ASP A 342 39.54 -24.33 15.99
C ASP A 342 39.72 -24.60 17.50
N HIS A 343 39.25 -25.78 17.94
CA HIS A 343 40.10 -26.68 18.73
C HIS A 343 39.82 -28.15 18.39
N SER A 344 40.90 -28.90 18.18
CA SER A 344 40.92 -30.26 17.63
C SER A 344 40.63 -31.39 18.61
N VAL A 345 39.92 -32.44 18.17
CA VAL A 345 40.15 -33.85 18.57
C VAL A 345 39.99 -34.76 17.33
N LYS A 346 40.93 -35.70 17.13
CA LYS A 346 40.97 -36.64 15.98
C LYS A 346 40.53 -38.06 16.35
N VAL A 347 39.76 -38.73 15.49
CA VAL A 347 39.82 -40.17 15.15
C VAL A 347 39.27 -40.32 13.71
N ARG A 348 40.11 -40.44 12.66
CA ARG A 348 40.54 -41.69 11.96
C ARG A 348 39.38 -42.54 11.40
N ASP A 349 39.15 -42.49 10.08
CA ASP A 349 39.69 -43.41 9.02
C ASP A 349 38.78 -44.65 8.82
N SER A 350 38.48 -45.17 7.64
CA SER A 350 38.75 -44.80 6.21
C SER A 350 37.71 -45.59 5.33
N GLN A 351 37.62 -45.61 3.99
CA GLN A 351 38.50 -45.27 2.85
C GLN A 351 37.68 -44.64 1.67
N SER A 352 38.36 -44.27 0.59
CA SER A 352 37.86 -43.96 -0.78
C SER A 352 37.91 -45.22 -1.69
N GLU A 353 37.12 -45.35 -2.77
CA GLU A 353 37.35 -44.95 -4.19
C GLU A 353 36.20 -45.64 -5.01
N ASP A 354 35.77 -45.25 -6.22
CA ASP A 354 36.32 -44.30 -7.20
C ASP A 354 35.21 -43.67 -8.10
N LEU A 355 35.59 -42.69 -8.92
CA LEU A 355 34.69 -41.86 -9.75
C LEU A 355 34.55 -42.28 -11.24
N ALA A 356 33.60 -41.61 -11.91
CA ALA A 356 33.55 -41.33 -13.35
C ALA A 356 33.07 -42.43 -14.34
N SER A 357 31.83 -42.27 -14.85
CA SER A 357 31.62 -41.80 -16.23
C SER A 357 30.12 -41.65 -16.57
N SER A 358 29.65 -40.40 -16.82
CA SER A 358 28.73 -40.01 -17.92
C SER A 358 27.93 -38.72 -17.61
N GLU A 359 28.61 -37.57 -17.59
CA GLU A 359 27.94 -36.29 -17.83
C GLU A 359 27.56 -36.19 -19.31
N ALA A 360 26.34 -36.64 -19.66
CA ALA A 360 25.82 -36.53 -21.03
C ALA A 360 24.27 -36.52 -21.09
N ALA A 361 23.60 -36.01 -20.05
CA ALA A 361 22.15 -35.80 -20.07
C ALA A 361 21.69 -34.80 -18.99
N ALA A 362 21.98 -33.50 -19.17
CA ALA A 362 21.20 -32.44 -18.52
C ALA A 362 19.82 -32.31 -19.21
N ALA A 363 19.10 -33.42 -19.28
CA ALA A 363 17.73 -33.45 -19.75
C ALA A 363 16.85 -32.84 -18.67
N ASP A 364 15.99 -31.91 -19.11
CA ASP A 364 14.85 -31.37 -18.38
C ASP A 364 14.22 -32.42 -17.46
N ILE A 365 14.43 -32.31 -16.13
CA ILE A 365 13.74 -33.16 -15.15
C ILE A 365 12.30 -32.68 -15.15
N LYS A 366 11.50 -33.22 -16.08
CA LYS A 366 10.06 -32.99 -16.16
C LYS A 366 9.47 -33.24 -14.78
N THR A 367 9.11 -32.16 -14.10
CA THR A 367 8.46 -32.26 -12.80
C THR A 367 7.18 -33.03 -13.00
N GLN A 368 6.96 -34.08 -12.19
CA GLN A 368 5.73 -34.88 -12.24
C GLN A 368 4.46 -34.02 -12.09
N TYR A 369 4.61 -32.85 -11.47
CA TYR A 369 3.55 -31.91 -11.17
C TYR A 369 3.67 -30.62 -11.99
N LYS A 370 2.52 -30.01 -12.24
CA LYS A 370 2.38 -28.62 -12.68
C LYS A 370 2.99 -27.70 -11.61
N THR A 371 3.94 -26.85 -12.00
CA THR A 371 4.61 -25.91 -11.09
C THR A 371 3.92 -24.56 -11.07
N GLU A 372 3.83 -24.00 -9.87
CA GLU A 372 3.31 -22.68 -9.52
C GLU A 372 4.46 -21.66 -9.44
N ASN A 373 4.09 -20.38 -9.59
CA ASN A 373 5.00 -19.25 -9.41
C ASN A 373 5.01 -18.81 -7.93
N ARG A 374 6.12 -18.20 -7.48
CA ARG A 374 6.22 -17.57 -6.15
C ARG A 374 6.21 -16.05 -6.25
N THR A 375 5.66 -15.40 -5.22
CA THR A 375 5.56 -13.94 -5.11
C THR A 375 6.26 -13.42 -3.85
N ALA A 376 7.14 -12.43 -3.96
CA ALA A 376 7.65 -11.72 -2.78
C ALA A 376 6.73 -10.56 -2.41
N LEU A 377 6.59 -10.26 -1.12
CA LEU A 377 5.94 -9.05 -0.61
C LEU A 377 6.95 -8.24 0.20
N LEU A 378 7.32 -7.07 -0.32
CA LEU A 378 8.37 -6.21 0.24
C LEU A 378 7.76 -5.06 1.02
N LEU A 379 7.78 -5.19 2.34
CA LEU A 379 7.39 -4.14 3.28
C LEU A 379 8.45 -3.05 3.31
N ARG A 380 8.12 -1.86 2.82
CA ARG A 380 9.06 -0.73 2.67
C ARG A 380 9.28 0.00 3.99
N SER A 381 10.44 -0.18 4.60
CA SER A 381 10.80 0.43 5.88
C SER A 381 12.16 1.15 5.85
N TYR A 382 12.54 1.80 6.95
CA TYR A 382 13.79 2.56 7.07
C TYR A 382 14.30 2.61 8.53
N THR A 383 15.61 2.82 8.70
CA THR A 383 16.24 2.99 10.01
C THR A 383 15.67 4.21 10.75
N GLY A 384 15.23 3.99 11.99
CA GLY A 384 14.52 4.99 12.79
C GLY A 384 12.99 4.97 12.67
N LYS A 385 12.38 4.10 11.84
CA LYS A 385 10.93 3.86 11.93
C LYS A 385 10.59 3.18 13.26
N GLY A 386 9.65 3.77 14.01
CA GLY A 386 8.94 3.07 15.09
C GLY A 386 7.96 2.04 14.53
N TYR A 387 7.92 0.85 15.14
CA TYR A 387 6.96 -0.21 14.82
C TYR A 387 5.95 -0.30 15.95
N THR A 388 4.72 0.17 15.72
CA THR A 388 3.65 0.06 16.73
C THR A 388 3.22 -1.41 16.88
N GLU A 389 2.52 -1.77 17.96
CA GLU A 389 1.97 -3.13 18.07
C GLU A 389 1.01 -3.46 16.91
N ASN A 390 0.34 -2.45 16.34
CA ASN A 390 -0.48 -2.64 15.15
C ASN A 390 0.34 -2.92 13.89
N ASP A 391 1.50 -2.25 13.68
CA ASP A 391 2.42 -2.63 12.60
C ASP A 391 2.81 -4.11 12.73
N LYS A 392 3.16 -4.57 13.94
CA LYS A 392 3.51 -5.98 14.18
C LYS A 392 2.34 -6.91 13.87
N GLN A 393 1.13 -6.61 14.32
CA GLN A 393 -0.09 -7.38 14.01
C GLN A 393 -0.32 -7.50 12.49
N THR A 394 -0.14 -6.42 11.73
CA THR A 394 -0.26 -6.43 10.25
C THR A 394 0.84 -7.27 9.58
N ILE A 395 2.09 -7.20 10.05
CA ILE A 395 3.17 -8.04 9.51
C ILE A 395 2.90 -9.52 9.77
N ARG A 396 2.49 -9.88 11.00
CA ARG A 396 2.16 -11.25 11.39
C ARG A 396 0.97 -11.80 10.61
N SER A 397 -0.03 -10.96 10.32
CA SER A 397 -1.20 -11.37 9.53
C SER A 397 -0.85 -11.62 8.07
N LEU A 398 -0.06 -10.75 7.44
CA LEU A 398 0.50 -10.96 6.09
C LEU A 398 1.28 -12.28 5.99
N ILE A 399 2.19 -12.56 6.93
CA ILE A 399 2.99 -13.80 6.91
C ILE A 399 2.09 -15.04 7.09
N SER A 400 1.14 -14.98 8.01
CA SER A 400 0.27 -16.12 8.32
C SER A 400 -0.70 -16.43 7.18
N GLU A 401 -1.33 -15.40 6.62
CA GLU A 401 -2.33 -15.52 5.55
C GLU A 401 -1.67 -15.81 4.20
N LEU A 402 -0.66 -15.02 3.80
CA LEU A 402 -0.08 -15.11 2.46
C LEU A 402 0.99 -16.18 2.35
N ALA A 403 1.92 -16.27 3.31
CA ALA A 403 3.07 -17.17 3.16
C ALA A 403 2.83 -18.55 3.78
N LEU A 404 2.36 -18.62 5.02
CA LEU A 404 2.26 -19.90 5.72
C LEU A 404 1.03 -20.72 5.29
N LYS A 405 -0.16 -20.11 5.21
CA LYS A 405 -1.39 -20.87 4.92
C LYS A 405 -1.53 -21.30 3.46
N SER A 406 -1.04 -20.49 2.52
CA SER A 406 -0.92 -20.86 1.10
C SER A 406 0.10 -21.98 0.82
N GLY A 407 0.97 -22.32 1.79
CA GLY A 407 2.07 -23.28 1.60
C GLY A 407 3.36 -22.69 1.00
N GLY A 408 3.53 -21.37 1.00
CA GLY A 408 4.75 -20.69 0.50
C GLY A 408 4.61 -20.04 -0.88
N GLU A 409 3.36 -19.82 -1.34
CA GLU A 409 3.03 -19.12 -2.59
C GLU A 409 3.56 -17.67 -2.54
N TYR A 410 3.46 -17.06 -1.36
CA TYR A 410 4.07 -15.78 -1.05
C TYR A 410 5.24 -15.94 -0.05
N GLU A 411 6.14 -14.97 -0.02
CA GLU A 411 7.11 -14.79 1.06
C GLU A 411 7.24 -13.30 1.40
N VAL A 412 7.05 -12.97 2.68
CA VAL A 412 7.05 -11.60 3.19
C VAL A 412 8.45 -11.24 3.69
N PHE A 413 8.96 -10.12 3.21
CA PHE A 413 10.24 -9.54 3.59
C PHE A 413 10.06 -8.11 4.10
N LEU A 414 10.93 -7.70 5.02
CA LEU A 414 11.05 -6.32 5.49
C LEU A 414 12.27 -5.67 4.83
N LEU A 415 12.03 -4.83 3.82
CA LEU A 415 13.08 -4.16 3.05
C LEU A 415 13.42 -2.82 3.71
N VAL A 416 14.48 -2.79 4.51
CA VAL A 416 14.85 -1.65 5.37
C VAL A 416 15.94 -0.80 4.71
N HIS A 417 15.62 0.46 4.44
CA HIS A 417 16.61 1.46 4.02
C HIS A 417 17.45 1.92 5.21
N VAL A 418 18.76 1.64 5.17
CA VAL A 418 19.78 2.16 6.08
C VAL A 418 20.25 3.53 5.60
N LYS A 419 19.77 4.58 6.29
CA LYS A 419 20.09 5.98 5.96
C LYS A 419 21.46 6.45 6.47
N ASP A 420 22.05 5.72 7.42
CA ASP A 420 23.38 6.02 7.97
C ASP A 420 24.47 5.52 7.00
N GLY A 421 25.01 6.45 6.21
CA GLY A 421 26.10 6.17 5.26
C GLY A 421 27.43 5.78 5.91
N SER A 422 27.58 5.85 7.24
CA SER A 422 28.78 5.37 7.94
C SER A 422 28.80 3.85 8.16
N LYS A 423 27.67 3.16 7.93
CA LYS A 423 27.51 1.72 8.15
C LYS A 423 27.82 0.90 6.90
N ASP A 424 28.92 0.14 6.91
CA ASP A 424 29.21 -0.84 5.85
C ASP A 424 28.47 -2.16 6.13
N ILE A 425 27.14 -2.13 5.97
CA ILE A 425 26.24 -3.28 6.21
C ILE A 425 26.53 -4.50 5.30
N PHE A 426 27.35 -4.36 4.26
CA PHE A 426 27.68 -5.46 3.34
C PHE A 426 29.03 -6.12 3.64
N LYS A 427 30.02 -5.36 4.12
CA LYS A 427 31.34 -5.90 4.49
C LYS A 427 31.54 -6.09 5.99
N ASN A 428 30.79 -5.38 6.84
CA ASN A 428 30.88 -5.46 8.29
C ASN A 428 29.63 -6.11 8.91
N GLN A 429 29.78 -7.35 9.37
CA GLN A 429 28.71 -8.08 10.05
C GLN A 429 28.28 -7.40 11.38
N GLN A 430 29.16 -6.67 12.05
CA GLN A 430 28.80 -5.95 13.27
C GLN A 430 27.86 -4.77 12.98
N ASP A 431 28.12 -4.01 11.90
CA ASP A 431 27.22 -2.92 11.48
C ASP A 431 25.85 -3.47 11.03
N TYR A 432 25.83 -4.56 10.26
CA TYR A 432 24.58 -5.24 9.87
C TYR A 432 23.74 -5.64 11.09
N LEU A 433 24.37 -6.33 12.06
CA LEU A 433 23.68 -6.79 13.27
C LEU A 433 23.25 -5.61 14.15
N GLN A 434 24.09 -4.58 14.32
CA GLN A 434 23.75 -3.39 15.09
C GLN A 434 22.49 -2.71 14.52
N VAL A 435 22.48 -2.43 13.22
CA VAL A 435 21.32 -1.83 12.53
C VAL A 435 20.06 -2.68 12.72
N LEU A 436 20.19 -4.00 12.65
CA LEU A 436 19.07 -4.93 12.85
C LEU A 436 18.51 -4.89 14.28
N PHE A 437 19.38 -4.91 15.31
CA PHE A 437 18.97 -4.83 16.71
C PHE A 437 18.43 -3.45 17.12
N GLU A 438 18.97 -2.36 16.57
CA GLU A 438 18.57 -0.98 16.91
C GLU A 438 17.30 -0.51 16.20
N HIS A 439 16.95 -1.09 15.05
CA HIS A 439 15.89 -0.56 14.18
C HIS A 439 14.82 -1.57 13.74
N VAL A 440 14.89 -2.85 14.14
CA VAL A 440 13.89 -3.86 13.77
C VAL A 440 13.47 -4.69 14.98
N PRO A 441 12.17 -4.95 15.20
CA PRO A 441 11.70 -5.90 16.22
C PRO A 441 12.31 -7.30 16.04
N VAL A 442 12.73 -7.92 17.14
CA VAL A 442 13.50 -9.18 17.13
C VAL A 442 12.80 -10.31 16.36
N GLU A 443 11.47 -10.41 16.46
CA GLU A 443 10.68 -11.41 15.72
C GLU A 443 10.83 -11.33 14.19
N PHE A 444 11.11 -10.13 13.64
CA PHE A 444 11.23 -9.88 12.21
C PHE A 444 12.67 -9.86 11.69
N HIS A 445 13.66 -10.13 12.55
CA HIS A 445 15.06 -10.23 12.14
C HIS A 445 15.28 -11.25 11.01
N GLY A 446 14.60 -12.40 11.09
CA GLY A 446 14.71 -13.48 10.10
C GLY A 446 14.08 -13.23 8.73
N ILE A 447 13.33 -12.12 8.56
CA ILE A 447 12.70 -11.68 7.29
C ILE A 447 13.27 -10.36 6.76
N THR A 448 14.26 -9.78 7.43
CA THR A 448 14.77 -8.46 7.10
C THR A 448 15.85 -8.51 6.03
N VAL A 449 15.73 -7.62 5.04
CA VAL A 449 16.77 -7.34 4.04
C VAL A 449 17.16 -5.87 4.16
N LEU A 450 18.42 -5.63 4.54
CA LEU A 450 18.98 -4.27 4.62
C LEU A 450 19.50 -3.83 3.25
N TRP A 451 19.30 -2.54 2.92
CA TRP A 451 19.90 -1.89 1.75
C TRP A 451 20.24 -0.43 2.05
N ASN A 452 21.10 0.18 1.24
CA ASN A 452 21.44 1.60 1.32
C ASN A 452 21.60 2.21 -0.09
N ASP A 453 21.53 3.55 -0.19
CA ASP A 453 21.69 4.27 -1.45
C ASP A 453 23.01 3.94 -2.17
N GLN A 454 24.10 3.73 -1.44
CA GLN A 454 25.40 3.38 -2.02
C GLN A 454 25.34 2.08 -2.85
N SER A 455 24.76 1.01 -2.30
CA SER A 455 24.62 -0.28 -3.00
C SER A 455 23.78 -0.23 -4.27
N VAL A 456 22.95 0.80 -4.41
CA VAL A 456 22.13 1.07 -5.60
C VAL A 456 22.90 1.92 -6.61
N LYS A 457 23.60 2.96 -6.13
CA LYS A 457 24.44 3.84 -6.96
C LYS A 457 25.63 3.09 -7.59
N GLU A 458 26.16 2.06 -6.93
CA GLU A 458 27.20 1.17 -7.46
C GLU A 458 26.72 0.28 -8.61
N ILE A 459 25.41 -0.01 -8.69
CA ILE A 459 24.82 -0.77 -9.79
C ILE A 459 24.54 0.17 -10.97
N TYR A 460 23.76 1.22 -10.75
CA TYR A 460 23.24 2.09 -11.82
C TYR A 460 24.17 3.25 -12.16
N THR A 461 25.38 2.92 -12.63
CA THR A 461 26.46 3.88 -12.89
C THR A 461 26.21 4.83 -14.07
N GLU A 462 25.35 4.47 -15.03
CA GLU A 462 24.99 5.33 -16.16
C GLU A 462 23.94 6.41 -15.84
N MET A 463 23.21 6.27 -14.72
CA MET A 463 22.30 7.30 -14.23
C MET A 463 23.11 8.43 -13.59
N LYS A 464 23.70 9.31 -14.40
CA LYS A 464 24.75 10.27 -13.97
C LYS A 464 24.26 11.39 -13.05
N ASP A 465 22.97 11.73 -13.11
CA ASP A 465 22.35 12.64 -12.14
C ASP A 465 22.20 11.93 -10.78
N ASP A 466 22.51 12.63 -9.68
CA ASP A 466 22.27 12.10 -8.33
C ASP A 466 20.77 12.12 -7.98
N ASN A 467 20.00 13.09 -8.50
CA ASN A 467 18.54 13.14 -8.30
C ASN A 467 17.87 11.91 -8.91
N ALA A 468 18.33 11.45 -10.09
CA ALA A 468 17.81 10.26 -10.74
C ALA A 468 17.95 8.97 -9.89
N ARG A 469 18.86 8.96 -8.90
CA ARG A 469 19.17 7.82 -8.04
C ARG A 469 18.80 8.03 -6.57
N ASP A 470 18.18 9.16 -6.22
CA ASP A 470 17.75 9.41 -4.84
C ASP A 470 16.47 8.62 -4.49
N VAL A 471 16.21 8.44 -3.20
CA VAL A 471 15.07 7.62 -2.73
C VAL A 471 13.70 8.23 -3.04
N HIS A 472 13.60 9.53 -3.36
CA HIS A 472 12.33 10.19 -3.70
C HIS A 472 11.96 9.95 -5.17
N HIS A 473 12.94 10.06 -6.07
CA HIS A 473 12.78 9.87 -7.52
C HIS A 473 13.01 8.43 -7.99
N ALA A 474 13.70 7.59 -7.22
CA ALA A 474 14.18 6.28 -7.67
C ALA A 474 13.69 5.12 -6.78
N GLN A 475 12.45 5.20 -6.28
CA GLN A 475 11.89 4.27 -5.29
C GLN A 475 11.96 2.78 -5.69
N TRP A 476 12.02 2.46 -6.98
CA TRP A 476 12.07 1.09 -7.50
C TRP A 476 13.47 0.46 -7.55
N LEU A 477 14.55 1.24 -7.47
CA LEU A 477 15.91 0.71 -7.69
C LEU A 477 16.29 -0.39 -6.67
N SER A 478 15.85 -0.25 -5.41
CA SER A 478 16.07 -1.26 -4.37
C SER A 478 15.19 -2.51 -4.55
N VAL A 479 14.00 -2.39 -5.15
CA VAL A 479 13.14 -3.52 -5.54
C VAL A 479 13.75 -4.29 -6.71
N GLN A 480 14.33 -3.58 -7.68
CA GLN A 480 15.07 -4.18 -8.79
C GLN A 480 16.32 -4.92 -8.29
N LYS A 481 17.07 -4.34 -7.34
CA LYS A 481 18.19 -5.02 -6.67
C LYS A 481 17.72 -6.30 -5.96
N PHE A 482 16.65 -6.22 -5.16
CA PHE A 482 16.07 -7.39 -4.50
C PHE A 482 15.72 -8.49 -5.52
N SER A 483 15.06 -8.14 -6.63
CA SER A 483 14.67 -9.11 -7.67
C SER A 483 15.85 -9.79 -8.38
N TYR A 484 17.00 -9.12 -8.47
CA TYR A 484 18.24 -9.69 -8.98
C TYR A 484 18.88 -10.66 -7.98
N ASP A 485 18.91 -10.27 -6.70
CA ASP A 485 19.46 -11.10 -5.62
C ASP A 485 18.60 -12.36 -5.36
N HIS A 486 17.27 -12.23 -5.51
CA HIS A 486 16.24 -13.25 -5.29
C HIS A 486 15.53 -13.65 -6.60
N PRO A 487 16.20 -14.40 -7.50
CA PRO A 487 15.65 -14.80 -8.80
C PRO A 487 14.46 -15.77 -8.71
N GLU A 488 14.20 -16.38 -7.55
CA GLU A 488 13.15 -17.38 -7.30
C GLU A 488 11.72 -16.85 -7.33
N PHE A 489 11.52 -15.52 -7.29
CA PHE A 489 10.21 -14.89 -7.35
C PHE A 489 9.87 -14.42 -8.77
N GLU A 490 8.70 -14.79 -9.27
CA GLU A 490 8.17 -14.31 -10.56
C GLU A 490 7.51 -12.93 -10.41
N TYR A 491 6.91 -12.67 -9.24
CA TYR A 491 6.23 -11.42 -8.94
C TYR A 491 6.73 -10.81 -7.64
N ILE A 492 6.65 -9.49 -7.54
CA ILE A 492 6.95 -8.74 -6.33
C ILE A 492 5.83 -7.73 -6.07
N TRP A 493 5.23 -7.78 -4.89
CA TRP A 493 4.43 -6.69 -4.33
C TRP A 493 5.33 -5.70 -3.59
N ASN A 494 5.33 -4.44 -4.00
CA ASN A 494 5.89 -3.34 -3.20
C ASN A 494 4.79 -2.81 -2.27
N TRP A 495 5.06 -2.83 -0.97
CA TRP A 495 4.03 -2.65 0.05
C TRP A 495 4.40 -1.52 1.03
N GLU A 496 3.56 -0.49 1.06
CA GLU A 496 3.73 0.66 1.95
C GLU A 496 3.33 0.33 3.39
N MET A 497 4.13 0.78 4.37
CA MET A 497 3.92 0.45 5.79
C MET A 497 2.73 1.16 6.44
N ASP A 498 2.22 2.23 5.84
CA ASP A 498 1.00 2.95 6.24
C ASP A 498 -0.23 2.55 5.41
N PHE A 499 -0.16 1.48 4.63
CA PHE A 499 -1.35 0.79 4.11
C PHE A 499 -2.00 -0.08 5.21
N ARG A 500 -3.33 -0.13 5.23
CA ARG A 500 -4.10 -1.13 5.99
C ARG A 500 -5.22 -1.73 5.16
N TYR A 501 -5.50 -3.00 5.44
CA TYR A 501 -6.65 -3.72 4.91
C TYR A 501 -7.42 -4.37 6.06
N THR A 502 -8.73 -4.18 6.10
CA THR A 502 -9.60 -4.80 7.11
C THR A 502 -9.91 -6.27 6.79
N GLY A 503 -9.91 -6.63 5.51
CA GLY A 503 -10.23 -7.98 5.05
C GLY A 503 -9.07 -8.98 5.12
N HIS A 504 -9.27 -10.17 4.57
CA HIS A 504 -8.26 -11.23 4.49
C HIS A 504 -7.32 -11.03 3.28
N HIS A 505 -6.00 -10.95 3.49
CA HIS A 505 -5.05 -10.55 2.45
C HIS A 505 -4.98 -11.52 1.26
N TYR A 506 -5.05 -12.84 1.50
CA TYR A 506 -5.06 -13.83 0.40
C TYR A 506 -6.23 -13.57 -0.57
N ASP A 507 -7.45 -13.44 -0.05
CA ASP A 507 -8.65 -13.12 -0.84
C ASP A 507 -8.49 -11.82 -1.65
N LEU A 508 -7.85 -10.79 -1.08
CA LEU A 508 -7.56 -9.56 -1.81
C LEU A 508 -6.61 -9.80 -2.99
N LEU A 509 -5.44 -10.41 -2.73
CA LEU A 509 -4.38 -10.51 -3.74
C LEU A 509 -4.70 -11.53 -4.83
N ASP A 510 -5.34 -12.65 -4.48
CA ASP A 510 -5.84 -13.66 -5.42
C ASP A 510 -6.93 -13.10 -6.34
N ASN A 511 -7.92 -12.37 -5.80
CA ASN A 511 -8.95 -11.76 -6.65
C ASN A 511 -8.40 -10.62 -7.52
N ILE A 512 -7.45 -9.80 -7.02
CA ILE A 512 -6.75 -8.80 -7.84
C ILE A 512 -5.99 -9.46 -9.00
N HIS A 513 -5.31 -10.58 -8.73
CA HIS A 513 -4.61 -11.37 -9.74
C HIS A 513 -5.57 -11.96 -10.78
N LYS A 514 -6.65 -12.61 -10.35
CA LYS A 514 -7.71 -13.16 -11.22
C LYS A 514 -8.38 -12.08 -12.07
N PHE A 515 -8.69 -10.93 -11.49
CA PHE A 515 -9.19 -9.76 -12.23
C PHE A 515 -8.19 -9.37 -13.32
N SER A 516 -6.90 -9.24 -12.99
CA SER A 516 -5.87 -8.87 -13.96
C SER A 516 -5.74 -9.86 -15.13
N GLN A 517 -5.83 -11.17 -14.86
CA GLN A 517 -5.82 -12.21 -15.90
C GLN A 517 -7.06 -12.12 -16.79
N LYS A 518 -8.24 -11.86 -16.23
CA LYS A 518 -9.50 -11.69 -16.99
C LYS A 518 -9.45 -10.52 -17.99
N GLN A 519 -8.68 -9.47 -17.71
CA GLN A 519 -8.67 -8.27 -18.54
C GLN A 519 -8.05 -8.48 -19.93
N PRO A 520 -8.78 -8.17 -21.03
CA PRO A 520 -8.22 -8.12 -22.38
C PRO A 520 -7.37 -6.87 -22.55
N ARG A 521 -6.35 -6.92 -23.43
CA ARG A 521 -5.49 -5.78 -23.75
C ARG A 521 -6.22 -4.65 -24.49
N LYS A 522 -7.28 -4.98 -25.24
CA LYS A 522 -8.09 -4.02 -26.00
C LYS A 522 -8.75 -2.98 -25.07
N GLY A 523 -8.45 -1.70 -25.31
CA GLY A 523 -8.94 -0.57 -24.51
C GLY A 523 -8.45 -0.53 -23.06
N LEU A 524 -7.43 -1.32 -22.70
CA LEU A 524 -7.03 -1.52 -21.30
C LEU A 524 -6.29 -0.31 -20.72
N TRP A 525 -5.40 0.31 -21.48
CA TRP A 525 -4.69 1.52 -21.05
C TRP A 525 -5.65 2.67 -20.79
N GLU A 526 -6.66 2.81 -21.66
CA GLU A 526 -7.69 3.83 -21.57
C GLU A 526 -8.60 3.58 -20.35
N ARG A 527 -8.95 2.32 -20.05
CA ARG A 527 -9.64 1.97 -18.78
C ARG A 527 -8.77 2.24 -17.55
N ASN A 528 -7.46 1.97 -17.63
CA ASN A 528 -6.53 2.19 -16.52
C ASN A 528 -6.29 3.68 -16.21
N GLU A 529 -6.46 4.58 -17.19
CA GLU A 529 -6.26 6.04 -17.05
C GLU A 529 -7.34 6.77 -16.24
N ARG A 530 -8.32 6.04 -15.68
CA ARG A 530 -9.54 6.57 -15.09
C ARG A 530 -9.80 5.97 -13.72
N TRP A 531 -10.24 6.78 -12.76
CA TRP A 531 -10.98 6.27 -11.61
C TRP A 531 -12.28 5.65 -12.10
N TYR A 532 -12.42 4.33 -11.98
CA TYR A 532 -13.67 3.67 -12.32
C TYR A 532 -14.76 4.03 -11.31
N VAL A 533 -15.70 4.89 -11.74
CA VAL A 533 -16.91 5.29 -11.00
C VAL A 533 -18.11 4.46 -11.51
N PRO A 534 -18.61 3.44 -10.76
CA PRO A 534 -19.69 2.57 -11.26
C PRO A 534 -20.99 3.31 -11.57
N GLY A 535 -21.34 4.29 -10.73
CA GLY A 535 -22.55 5.11 -10.91
C GLY A 535 -22.50 6.10 -12.07
N TYR A 536 -21.41 6.12 -12.85
CA TYR A 536 -21.26 6.93 -14.06
C TYR A 536 -20.92 6.07 -15.28
N HIS A 537 -19.98 5.13 -15.15
CA HIS A 537 -19.53 4.28 -16.27
C HIS A 537 -20.39 3.04 -16.53
N GLY A 538 -21.30 2.68 -15.60
CA GLY A 538 -22.02 1.41 -15.67
C GLY A 538 -21.15 0.22 -15.27
N ASP A 539 -21.43 -0.97 -15.80
CA ASP A 539 -20.66 -2.18 -15.50
C ASP A 539 -19.26 -2.16 -16.13
N TYR A 540 -18.25 -2.63 -15.40
CA TYR A 540 -16.85 -2.58 -15.81
C TYR A 540 -16.57 -3.42 -17.07
N ASP A 541 -17.10 -4.64 -17.14
CA ASP A 541 -16.79 -5.60 -18.20
C ASP A 541 -17.72 -5.43 -19.41
N THR A 542 -18.80 -4.66 -19.33
CA THR A 542 -19.67 -4.36 -20.50
C THR A 542 -19.69 -2.87 -20.80
N THR A 543 -20.57 -2.09 -20.16
CA THR A 543 -20.85 -0.68 -20.49
C THR A 543 -19.61 0.20 -20.49
N PHE A 544 -18.71 0.05 -19.50
CA PHE A 544 -17.49 0.83 -19.44
C PHE A 544 -16.48 0.41 -20.53
N ARG A 545 -16.32 -0.91 -20.76
CA ARG A 545 -15.42 -1.44 -21.78
C ARG A 545 -15.86 -1.05 -23.20
N GLU A 546 -17.15 -1.18 -23.49
CA GLU A 546 -17.75 -0.83 -24.79
C GLU A 546 -17.70 0.68 -25.07
N SER A 547 -17.96 1.53 -24.07
CA SER A 547 -17.88 3.00 -24.24
C SER A 547 -16.45 3.48 -24.52
N ILE A 548 -15.43 2.84 -23.94
CA ILE A 548 -14.02 3.12 -24.26
C ILE A 548 -13.69 2.72 -25.71
N GLU A 549 -14.15 1.56 -26.18
CA GLU A 549 -13.97 1.19 -27.60
C GLU A 549 -14.66 2.18 -28.55
N GLN A 550 -15.91 2.58 -28.24
CA GLN A 550 -16.65 3.56 -29.03
C GLN A 550 -15.98 4.94 -29.06
N GLN A 551 -15.35 5.36 -27.96
CA GLN A 551 -14.70 6.66 -27.84
C GLN A 551 -13.36 6.74 -28.61
N TYR A 552 -12.56 5.67 -28.57
CA TYR A 552 -11.19 5.70 -29.11
C TYR A 552 -11.06 5.02 -30.48
N GLY A 553 -11.88 4.01 -30.79
CA GLY A 553 -11.78 3.22 -32.02
C GLY A 553 -10.39 2.62 -32.19
N ASP A 554 -9.78 2.82 -33.36
CA ASP A 554 -8.41 2.36 -33.65
C ASP A 554 -7.30 3.21 -32.99
N ASN A 555 -7.64 4.29 -32.25
CA ASN A 555 -6.67 5.10 -31.51
C ASN A 555 -6.31 4.54 -30.12
N ILE A 556 -6.80 3.35 -29.76
CA ILE A 556 -6.40 2.67 -28.52
C ILE A 556 -4.91 2.27 -28.54
N VAL A 557 -4.29 2.19 -27.37
CA VAL A 557 -2.94 1.63 -27.21
C VAL A 557 -2.99 0.12 -27.47
N TRP A 558 -2.78 -0.25 -28.74
CA TRP A 558 -2.79 -1.64 -29.20
C TRP A 558 -1.41 -2.30 -29.13
N GLY A 559 -0.32 -1.54 -29.16
CA GLY A 559 1.04 -2.06 -29.10
C GLY A 559 1.98 -1.13 -28.32
N PRO A 560 3.29 -1.45 -28.26
CA PRO A 560 4.28 -0.49 -27.79
C PRO A 560 4.28 0.77 -28.70
N PRO A 561 4.52 1.97 -28.15
CA PRO A 561 4.76 3.16 -28.96
C PRO A 561 6.03 3.00 -29.80
N ASP A 562 6.04 3.61 -30.99
CA ASP A 562 7.23 3.64 -31.85
C ASP A 562 8.23 4.66 -31.28
N LEU A 563 9.34 4.16 -30.72
CA LEU A 563 10.38 4.95 -30.07
C LEU A 563 11.75 4.41 -30.54
N PRO A 564 12.59 5.21 -31.22
CA PRO A 564 13.78 4.70 -31.92
C PRO A 564 14.87 4.15 -30.98
N PHE A 565 14.89 4.61 -29.73
CA PHE A 565 15.83 4.18 -28.69
C PHE A 565 15.31 3.02 -27.82
N ILE A 566 14.08 2.53 -28.04
CA ILE A 566 13.50 1.37 -27.35
C ILE A 566 13.38 0.20 -28.31
N LYS A 567 13.74 -1.01 -27.83
CA LYS A 567 13.45 -2.26 -28.52
C LYS A 567 12.37 -3.02 -27.72
N PRO A 568 11.08 -2.94 -28.08
CA PRO A 568 10.00 -3.57 -27.32
C PRO A 568 10.21 -5.07 -27.13
N GLN A 569 9.92 -5.58 -25.92
CA GLN A 569 10.17 -6.97 -25.52
C GLN A 569 8.88 -7.73 -25.13
N GLY A 570 7.72 -7.07 -25.19
CA GLY A 570 6.41 -7.67 -25.00
C GLY A 570 5.89 -8.39 -26.24
N PRO A 571 4.72 -9.06 -26.13
CA PRO A 571 4.09 -9.73 -27.26
C PRO A 571 3.65 -8.71 -28.31
N LYS A 572 3.85 -9.05 -29.59
CA LYS A 572 3.28 -8.27 -30.70
C LYS A 572 1.77 -8.54 -30.79
N PRO A 573 0.95 -7.55 -31.21
CA PRO A 573 -0.47 -7.77 -31.43
C PRO A 573 -0.70 -8.84 -32.52
N PRO A 574 -1.62 -9.80 -32.32
CA PRO A 574 -1.80 -10.91 -33.26
C PRO A 574 -2.62 -10.55 -34.52
N ARG A 575 -3.36 -9.44 -34.49
CA ARG A 575 -4.27 -8.91 -35.52
C ARG A 575 -4.53 -7.43 -35.26
N ALA A 576 -5.35 -6.75 -36.07
CA ALA A 576 -5.72 -5.35 -35.81
C ALA A 576 -6.66 -5.21 -34.58
N SER A 577 -6.71 -4.01 -33.99
CA SER A 577 -7.59 -3.64 -32.88
C SER A 577 -9.07 -3.89 -33.19
N SER A 578 -9.50 -3.50 -34.38
CA SER A 578 -10.86 -3.66 -34.90
C SER A 578 -11.24 -5.13 -35.19
N GLU A 579 -10.26 -6.02 -35.32
CA GLU A 579 -10.48 -7.46 -35.58
C GLU A 579 -10.51 -8.31 -34.29
N ASP A 580 -10.08 -7.77 -33.15
CA ASP A 580 -10.03 -8.51 -31.88
C ASP A 580 -11.30 -8.33 -31.04
N ASN A 581 -12.01 -9.43 -30.78
CA ASN A 581 -13.20 -9.47 -29.93
C ASN A 581 -12.84 -9.64 -28.44
N TYR A 582 -11.91 -8.82 -27.94
CA TYR A 582 -11.43 -8.86 -26.56
C TYR A 582 -10.81 -10.21 -26.15
N GLU A 583 -10.09 -10.84 -27.07
CA GLU A 583 -9.46 -12.16 -26.85
C GLU A 583 -8.00 -11.99 -26.43
N TRP A 584 -7.27 -11.03 -27.03
CA TRP A 584 -5.84 -10.90 -26.79
C TRP A 584 -5.52 -10.42 -25.36
N GLY A 585 -4.70 -11.22 -24.67
CA GLY A 585 -4.27 -10.98 -23.29
C GLY A 585 -5.20 -11.54 -22.22
N VAL A 586 -6.34 -12.13 -22.55
CA VAL A 586 -7.17 -12.85 -21.57
C VAL A 586 -6.44 -14.12 -21.12
N GLY A 587 -6.36 -14.34 -19.80
CA GLY A 587 -5.54 -15.39 -19.19
C GLY A 587 -4.05 -15.07 -19.11
N GLU A 588 -3.57 -13.97 -19.71
CA GLU A 588 -2.19 -13.49 -19.54
C GLU A 588 -2.05 -12.78 -18.19
N ASP A 589 -0.99 -13.10 -17.45
CA ASP A 589 -0.61 -12.37 -16.25
C ASP A 589 -0.20 -10.92 -16.55
N ALA A 590 -0.66 -9.97 -15.73
CA ALA A 590 -0.24 -8.59 -15.85
C ALA A 590 1.18 -8.37 -15.28
N ASP A 591 2.04 -7.72 -16.05
CA ASP A 591 3.40 -7.33 -15.67
C ASP A 591 3.44 -6.25 -14.60
N VAL A 592 2.43 -5.38 -14.56
CA VAL A 592 2.19 -4.47 -13.43
C VAL A 592 0.70 -4.45 -13.08
N ILE A 593 0.42 -4.53 -11.77
CA ILE A 593 -0.92 -4.30 -11.22
C ILE A 593 -0.85 -3.16 -10.21
N THR A 594 -1.63 -2.10 -10.45
CA THR A 594 -1.77 -0.95 -9.55
C THR A 594 -3.14 -0.97 -8.88
N VAL A 595 -3.29 -0.24 -7.78
CA VAL A 595 -4.58 -0.07 -7.06
C VAL A 595 -5.07 1.39 -7.06
N GLY A 596 -4.42 2.23 -7.88
CA GLY A 596 -4.89 3.52 -8.37
C GLY A 596 -4.71 3.62 -9.90
N PRO A 597 -5.32 4.62 -10.55
CA PRO A 597 -5.27 4.76 -12.01
C PRO A 597 -3.85 5.05 -12.51
N MET A 598 -3.56 4.51 -13.69
CA MET A 598 -2.33 4.76 -14.45
C MET A 598 -2.54 5.98 -15.35
N PHE A 599 -2.50 7.19 -14.80
CA PHE A 599 -2.85 8.40 -15.53
C PHE A 599 -1.69 8.96 -16.37
N ASN A 600 -2.00 9.77 -17.40
CA ASN A 600 -1.00 10.51 -18.16
C ASN A 600 -0.50 11.75 -17.36
N PRO A 601 0.80 11.86 -17.01
CA PRO A 601 1.30 12.98 -16.21
C PRO A 601 1.42 14.29 -17.01
N VAL A 602 1.44 14.25 -18.34
CA VAL A 602 1.67 15.43 -19.19
C VAL A 602 0.51 16.42 -19.04
N HIS A 603 0.82 17.67 -18.67
CA HIS A 603 -0.12 18.74 -18.29
C HIS A 603 -0.97 18.48 -17.02
N SER A 604 -0.64 17.49 -16.20
CA SER A 604 -1.41 17.18 -14.98
C SER A 604 -1.19 18.15 -13.80
N LEU A 605 -0.11 18.95 -13.84
CA LEU A 605 0.47 19.68 -12.70
C LEU A 605 0.99 18.77 -11.56
N TRP A 606 1.13 17.46 -11.79
CA TRP A 606 1.79 16.58 -10.82
C TRP A 606 3.30 16.89 -10.76
N ILE A 607 3.84 16.99 -9.55
CA ILE A 607 5.13 17.66 -9.29
C ILE A 607 6.36 16.99 -9.92
N MET A 608 6.32 15.68 -10.17
CA MET A 608 7.41 14.94 -10.82
C MET A 608 7.13 14.64 -12.30
N ALA A 609 6.11 15.24 -12.92
CA ALA A 609 5.68 14.90 -14.28
C ALA A 609 6.85 14.87 -15.27
N ASP A 610 7.71 15.90 -15.24
CA ASP A 610 8.81 16.07 -16.20
C ASP A 610 10.19 15.63 -15.65
N HIS A 611 10.20 14.82 -14.58
CA HIS A 611 11.43 14.24 -14.03
C HIS A 611 11.83 12.99 -14.85
N ILE A 612 12.58 13.26 -15.93
CA ILE A 612 12.99 12.30 -16.97
C ILE A 612 14.50 12.42 -17.22
N TRP A 613 15.17 11.27 -17.34
CA TRP A 613 16.59 11.14 -17.66
C TRP A 613 16.81 10.14 -18.79
N GLY A 614 17.80 10.39 -19.65
CA GLY A 614 17.98 9.63 -20.89
C GLY A 614 16.81 9.88 -21.87
N TYR A 615 16.39 8.84 -22.60
CA TYR A 615 15.24 8.86 -23.52
C TYR A 615 15.25 9.97 -24.58
N SER A 616 16.42 10.35 -25.08
CA SER A 616 16.57 11.42 -26.07
C SER A 616 17.68 11.14 -27.07
N ASP A 617 17.54 11.65 -28.29
CA ASP A 617 18.55 11.66 -29.34
C ASP A 617 18.54 13.02 -30.08
N GLU A 618 19.22 13.13 -31.23
CA GLU A 618 19.30 14.38 -32.01
C GLU A 618 17.93 14.90 -32.50
N ASN A 619 16.92 14.03 -32.62
CA ASN A 619 15.60 14.33 -33.20
C ASN A 619 14.45 14.16 -32.19
N HIS A 620 14.68 13.49 -31.05
CA HIS A 620 13.65 13.18 -30.06
C HIS A 620 14.01 13.74 -28.68
N ARG A 621 13.11 14.54 -28.09
CA ARG A 621 13.26 15.04 -26.72
C ARG A 621 12.66 14.06 -25.73
N ARG A 622 13.27 13.96 -24.55
CA ARG A 622 12.80 13.07 -23.47
C ARG A 622 11.43 13.45 -22.93
N GLU A 623 11.07 14.73 -23.01
CA GLU A 623 9.78 15.26 -22.59
C GLU A 623 8.64 14.80 -23.54
N ASP A 624 8.95 14.34 -24.75
CA ASP A 624 7.95 13.88 -25.72
C ASP A 624 7.59 12.39 -25.54
N ILE A 625 8.26 11.64 -24.65
CA ILE A 625 7.97 10.21 -24.48
C ILE A 625 6.59 9.97 -23.82
N PRO A 626 5.79 9.00 -24.33
CA PRO A 626 4.56 8.58 -23.68
C PRO A 626 4.85 8.04 -22.27
N ARG A 627 4.17 8.60 -21.26
CA ARG A 627 4.34 8.27 -19.83
C ARG A 627 3.02 7.87 -19.20
N ARG A 628 3.10 7.06 -18.15
CA ARG A 628 1.97 6.74 -17.26
C ARG A 628 2.47 6.78 -15.82
N THR A 629 1.67 7.31 -14.91
CA THR A 629 1.99 7.46 -13.48
C THR A 629 0.86 6.92 -12.60
N THR A 630 1.18 6.43 -11.41
CA THR A 630 0.20 6.06 -10.39
C THR A 630 0.70 6.58 -9.05
N ILE A 631 -0.12 7.34 -8.33
CA ILE A 631 0.25 7.83 -6.99
C ILE A 631 0.01 6.70 -5.98
N VAL A 632 0.89 6.59 -4.99
CA VAL A 632 1.02 5.45 -4.06
C VAL A 632 1.61 4.24 -4.78
N THR A 633 2.83 3.83 -4.40
CA THR A 633 3.61 2.78 -5.06
C THR A 633 3.18 1.35 -4.70
N HIS A 634 1.97 1.20 -4.14
CA HIS A 634 1.41 -0.08 -3.69
C HIS A 634 1.00 -0.93 -4.91
N SER A 635 1.94 -1.71 -5.46
CA SER A 635 1.78 -2.36 -6.77
C SER A 635 2.47 -3.73 -6.86
N ARG A 636 1.91 -4.64 -7.67
CA ARG A 636 2.56 -5.90 -8.09
C ARG A 636 3.36 -5.64 -9.36
N ILE A 637 4.57 -6.18 -9.46
CA ILE A 637 5.41 -6.12 -10.67
C ILE A 637 5.98 -7.50 -10.99
N SER A 638 6.09 -7.86 -12.28
CA SER A 638 6.76 -9.09 -12.75
C SER A 638 8.29 -8.96 -12.76
N LYS A 639 8.98 -10.10 -12.59
CA LYS A 639 10.44 -10.20 -12.77
C LYS A 639 10.86 -9.75 -14.17
N ARG A 640 10.03 -10.02 -15.20
CA ARG A 640 10.20 -9.50 -16.57
C ARG A 640 10.28 -7.97 -16.58
N LEU A 641 9.30 -7.28 -16.01
CA LEU A 641 9.27 -5.82 -15.99
C LEU A 641 10.40 -5.22 -15.15
N LEU A 642 10.73 -5.79 -13.98
CA LEU A 642 11.89 -5.36 -13.19
C LEU A 642 13.22 -5.51 -13.94
N SER A 643 13.36 -6.57 -14.76
CA SER A 643 14.54 -6.82 -15.59
C SER A 643 14.66 -5.84 -16.76
N LEU A 644 13.53 -5.38 -17.32
CA LEU A 644 13.49 -4.33 -18.34
C LEU A 644 13.77 -2.95 -17.74
N MET A 645 13.13 -2.61 -16.62
CA MET A 645 13.44 -1.41 -15.83
C MET A 645 14.94 -1.37 -15.47
N HIS A 646 15.53 -2.51 -15.11
CA HIS A 646 16.96 -2.60 -14.82
C HIS A 646 17.79 -2.30 -16.08
N THR A 647 17.42 -2.90 -17.22
CA THR A 647 18.11 -2.67 -18.50
C THR A 647 18.09 -1.20 -18.90
N GLU A 648 16.95 -0.52 -18.81
CA GLU A 648 16.83 0.91 -19.13
C GLU A 648 17.64 1.78 -18.13
N ASN A 649 17.57 1.51 -16.83
CA ASN A 649 18.41 2.21 -15.85
C ASN A 649 19.92 2.01 -16.11
N MET A 650 20.35 0.81 -16.54
CA MET A 650 21.75 0.52 -16.95
C MET A 650 22.16 1.22 -18.26
N ARG A 651 21.22 1.81 -19.00
CA ARG A 651 21.46 2.70 -20.15
C ARG A 651 21.44 4.19 -19.76
N GLY A 652 21.12 4.51 -18.51
CA GLY A 652 20.88 5.88 -18.03
C GLY A 652 19.47 6.41 -18.33
N ASN A 653 18.57 5.56 -18.84
CA ASN A 653 17.18 5.88 -19.13
C ASN A 653 16.33 5.70 -17.86
N HIS A 654 15.69 6.76 -17.37
CA HIS A 654 14.87 6.72 -16.16
C HIS A 654 13.70 7.72 -16.18
N VAL A 655 12.58 7.36 -15.55
CA VAL A 655 11.48 8.27 -15.22
C VAL A 655 11.14 8.11 -13.74
N ALA A 656 10.89 9.22 -13.05
CA ALA A 656 10.81 9.24 -11.59
C ALA A 656 9.73 8.32 -11.01
N SER A 657 10.15 7.40 -10.15
CA SER A 657 9.39 6.77 -9.06
C SER A 657 8.00 6.26 -9.45
N GLU A 658 6.97 7.06 -9.18
CA GLU A 658 5.56 6.75 -9.42
C GLU A 658 5.23 6.65 -10.92
N MET A 659 6.14 7.02 -11.83
CA MET A 659 6.07 6.77 -13.29
C MET A 659 6.68 5.44 -13.75
N THR A 660 7.68 4.88 -13.05
CA THR A 660 8.60 3.92 -13.69
C THR A 660 7.92 2.64 -14.20
N PRO A 661 7.22 1.83 -13.38
CA PRO A 661 6.80 0.49 -13.79
C PRO A 661 5.87 0.50 -15.01
N GLN A 662 4.77 1.26 -14.94
CA GLN A 662 3.79 1.33 -16.02
C GLN A 662 4.28 2.12 -17.24
N THR A 663 5.24 3.06 -17.11
CA THR A 663 5.87 3.68 -18.29
C THR A 663 6.74 2.66 -19.04
N ILE A 664 7.59 1.89 -18.35
CA ILE A 664 8.37 0.83 -18.99
C ILE A 664 7.45 -0.28 -19.54
N ALA A 665 6.36 -0.61 -18.85
CA ALA A 665 5.37 -1.55 -19.35
C ALA A 665 4.75 -1.08 -20.67
N LEU A 666 4.37 0.20 -20.76
CA LEU A 666 3.86 0.82 -21.99
C LEU A 666 4.91 0.76 -23.12
N HIS A 667 6.14 1.21 -22.86
CA HIS A 667 7.23 1.25 -23.85
C HIS A 667 7.57 -0.12 -24.45
N HIS A 668 7.48 -1.19 -23.66
CA HIS A 668 7.75 -2.55 -24.15
C HIS A 668 6.50 -3.33 -24.59
N GLY A 669 5.28 -2.75 -24.53
CA GLY A 669 4.04 -3.42 -24.95
C GLY A 669 3.57 -4.51 -23.97
N LEU A 670 3.91 -4.38 -22.69
CA LEU A 670 3.55 -5.30 -21.62
C LEU A 670 2.13 -5.07 -21.09
N LYS A 671 1.58 -6.07 -20.39
CA LYS A 671 0.21 -5.99 -19.86
C LYS A 671 0.22 -5.25 -18.53
N ALA A 672 -0.43 -4.09 -18.48
CA ALA A 672 -0.59 -3.29 -17.28
C ALA A 672 -2.08 -3.23 -16.89
N VAL A 673 -2.40 -3.39 -15.60
CA VAL A 673 -3.79 -3.36 -15.11
C VAL A 673 -3.91 -2.46 -13.88
N PHE A 674 -4.86 -1.53 -13.89
CA PHE A 674 -5.38 -0.93 -12.66
C PHE A 674 -6.51 -1.83 -12.12
N ALA A 675 -6.32 -2.39 -10.93
CA ALA A 675 -7.33 -3.15 -10.20
C ALA A 675 -8.25 -2.18 -9.43
N PRO A 676 -9.54 -2.04 -9.81
CA PRO A 676 -10.41 -0.98 -9.30
C PRO A 676 -10.93 -1.28 -7.89
N GLN A 677 -10.10 -1.09 -6.87
CA GLN A 677 -10.44 -1.36 -5.47
C GLN A 677 -11.48 -0.36 -4.90
N PRO A 678 -12.41 -0.79 -4.02
CA PRO A 678 -13.51 0.04 -3.53
C PRO A 678 -13.08 1.25 -2.67
N VAL A 679 -13.13 2.45 -3.24
CA VAL A 679 -12.88 3.72 -2.53
C VAL A 679 -14.20 4.31 -2.05
N PHE A 680 -14.27 4.59 -0.74
CA PHE A 680 -15.39 5.26 -0.11
C PHE A 680 -15.09 6.74 0.10
N MET A 681 -16.12 7.54 0.35
CA MET A 681 -15.98 8.96 0.68
C MET A 681 -16.85 9.35 1.89
N ASP A 682 -16.44 10.40 2.60
CA ASP A 682 -17.15 10.93 3.77
C ASP A 682 -18.29 11.91 3.42
N ARG A 683 -18.53 12.14 2.13
CA ARG A 683 -19.66 12.91 1.58
C ARG A 683 -20.41 12.04 0.57
N ASP A 684 -21.72 12.22 0.53
CA ASP A 684 -22.64 11.53 -0.39
C ASP A 684 -22.65 12.21 -1.77
N TRP A 685 -21.52 12.09 -2.48
CA TRP A 685 -21.36 12.64 -3.82
C TRP A 685 -22.01 11.74 -4.88
N THR A 686 -22.65 12.34 -5.89
CA THR A 686 -23.16 11.60 -7.04
C THR A 686 -22.02 11.08 -7.94
N GLY A 687 -22.25 9.97 -8.65
CA GLY A 687 -21.26 9.41 -9.59
C GLY A 687 -20.79 10.43 -10.65
N SER A 688 -21.71 11.22 -11.21
CA SER A 688 -21.37 12.30 -12.16
C SER A 688 -20.51 13.40 -11.54
N PHE A 689 -20.73 13.74 -10.27
CA PHE A 689 -19.88 14.70 -9.55
C PHE A 689 -18.47 14.13 -9.35
N VAL A 690 -18.35 12.89 -8.89
CA VAL A 690 -17.05 12.23 -8.72
C VAL A 690 -16.30 12.14 -10.06
N ASN A 691 -16.99 11.76 -11.14
CA ASN A 691 -16.36 11.73 -12.46
C ASN A 691 -15.87 13.12 -12.91
N LYS A 692 -16.70 14.17 -12.77
CA LYS A 692 -16.34 15.57 -13.10
C LYS A 692 -15.05 16.04 -12.42
N TRP A 693 -14.81 15.64 -11.17
CA TRP A 693 -13.68 16.15 -10.36
C TRP A 693 -12.43 15.25 -10.36
N PHE A 694 -12.58 13.95 -10.55
CA PHE A 694 -11.46 12.99 -10.52
C PHE A 694 -11.06 12.43 -11.88
N ASN A 695 -11.95 12.53 -12.88
CA ASN A 695 -11.70 12.21 -14.30
C ASN A 695 -11.87 13.47 -15.16
N ALA A 696 -11.29 14.58 -14.70
CA ALA A 696 -11.49 15.91 -15.26
C ALA A 696 -10.73 16.19 -16.58
N GLY A 697 -9.80 15.30 -16.98
CA GLY A 697 -8.97 15.47 -18.16
C GLY A 697 -9.72 15.24 -19.48
N PRO A 698 -9.16 15.66 -20.62
CA PRO A 698 -9.79 15.52 -21.94
C PRO A 698 -10.23 14.07 -22.23
N GLY A 699 -11.48 13.90 -22.67
CA GLY A 699 -12.08 12.58 -22.87
C GLY A 699 -12.44 11.84 -21.58
N GLY A 700 -12.39 12.49 -20.41
CA GLY A 700 -12.76 11.91 -19.13
C GLY A 700 -11.66 11.04 -18.52
N VAL A 701 -10.39 11.44 -18.61
CA VAL A 701 -9.24 10.75 -17.96
C VAL A 701 -8.89 11.39 -16.62
N SER A 702 -8.21 10.67 -15.72
CA SER A 702 -7.71 11.23 -14.45
C SER A 702 -6.46 12.09 -14.61
N GLY A 703 -5.75 11.98 -15.73
CA GLY A 703 -4.52 12.72 -16.03
C GLY A 703 -4.75 13.99 -16.85
N SER A 704 -3.65 14.61 -17.28
CA SER A 704 -3.66 15.86 -18.05
C SER A 704 -4.43 17.01 -17.38
N TYR A 705 -4.87 18.00 -18.16
CA TYR A 705 -5.54 19.21 -17.70
C TYR A 705 -6.64 18.94 -16.66
N GLY A 706 -6.73 19.76 -15.63
CA GLY A 706 -7.70 19.57 -14.55
C GLY A 706 -7.44 18.38 -13.59
N SER A 707 -6.42 17.53 -13.79
CA SER A 707 -6.16 16.31 -12.99
C SER A 707 -6.23 16.52 -11.47
N ALA A 708 -6.92 15.62 -10.76
CA ALA A 708 -7.02 15.65 -9.29
C ALA A 708 -5.68 15.41 -8.57
N MET A 709 -4.69 14.82 -9.25
CA MET A 709 -3.34 14.54 -8.73
C MET A 709 -2.38 15.72 -8.92
N GLY A 710 -2.83 16.80 -9.56
CA GLY A 710 -2.05 18.02 -9.74
C GLY A 710 -1.83 18.78 -8.43
N TRP A 711 -0.68 19.43 -8.30
CA TRP A 711 -0.36 20.30 -7.18
C TRP A 711 -1.46 21.37 -6.98
N GLY A 712 -1.82 21.68 -5.73
CA GLY A 712 -2.94 22.57 -5.39
C GLY A 712 -4.35 21.96 -5.55
N ARG A 713 -4.49 20.82 -6.26
CA ARG A 713 -5.79 20.16 -6.53
C ARG A 713 -6.04 18.94 -5.65
N GLU A 714 -5.00 18.40 -5.03
CA GLU A 714 -5.02 17.15 -4.27
C GLU A 714 -5.98 17.16 -3.07
N ARG A 715 -6.43 18.35 -2.61
CA ARG A 715 -7.50 18.50 -1.62
C ARG A 715 -8.83 17.85 -2.04
N ARG A 716 -8.99 17.50 -3.32
CA ARG A 716 -10.08 16.63 -3.79
C ARG A 716 -10.12 15.30 -3.05
N TYR A 717 -8.96 14.75 -2.69
CA TYR A 717 -8.88 13.48 -1.96
C TYR A 717 -9.10 13.58 -0.44
N GLN A 718 -9.29 14.78 0.13
CA GLN A 718 -9.41 14.99 1.59
C GLN A 718 -10.42 14.02 2.24
N GLY A 719 -11.57 13.82 1.59
CA GLY A 719 -12.67 12.98 2.08
C GLY A 719 -12.69 11.54 1.56
N THR A 720 -11.63 10.99 0.96
CA THR A 720 -11.63 9.61 0.39
C THR A 720 -11.04 8.57 1.36
N THR A 721 -11.16 7.27 1.07
CA THR A 721 -10.44 6.23 1.84
C THR A 721 -9.09 5.81 1.23
N TRP A 722 -8.70 6.46 0.14
CA TRP A 722 -7.46 6.16 -0.59
C TRP A 722 -6.88 7.43 -1.22
N TYR A 723 -5.89 8.01 -0.56
CA TYR A 723 -4.85 8.90 -1.10
C TYR A 723 -3.94 9.34 0.05
N TYR A 724 -2.67 9.63 -0.20
CA TYR A 724 -1.74 10.02 0.86
C TYR A 724 -2.12 11.30 1.64
N ARG A 725 -3.13 12.06 1.18
CA ARG A 725 -3.73 13.25 1.82
C ARG A 725 -5.17 13.07 2.33
N ALA A 726 -5.64 11.84 2.48
CA ALA A 726 -6.99 11.56 2.92
C ALA A 726 -7.12 11.54 4.46
N GLU A 727 -8.22 12.09 4.99
CA GLU A 727 -8.56 12.09 6.42
C GLU A 727 -9.29 10.81 6.89
N PRO A 728 -10.28 10.26 6.15
CA PRO A 728 -11.00 9.05 6.56
C PRO A 728 -10.17 7.82 6.92
N PRO A 729 -9.04 7.48 6.27
CA PRO A 729 -8.33 6.22 6.51
C PRO A 729 -7.92 6.02 7.97
N ASN A 730 -7.27 7.02 8.57
CA ASN A 730 -6.80 6.94 9.95
C ASN A 730 -7.97 6.99 10.94
N ARG A 731 -8.97 7.85 10.70
CA ARG A 731 -10.17 7.97 11.54
C ARG A 731 -11.02 6.69 11.55
N LEU A 732 -11.29 6.11 10.37
CA LEU A 732 -11.98 4.83 10.24
C LEU A 732 -11.23 3.71 10.96
N PHE A 733 -9.90 3.66 10.80
CA PHE A 733 -9.08 2.64 11.45
C PHE A 733 -9.09 2.78 12.98
N ASN A 734 -8.99 4.00 13.50
CA ASN A 734 -9.11 4.27 14.94
C ASN A 734 -10.48 3.82 15.47
N ASN A 735 -11.58 4.21 14.82
CA ASN A 735 -12.92 3.77 15.21
C ASN A 735 -13.05 2.24 15.16
N TRP A 736 -12.55 1.59 14.11
CA TRP A 736 -12.58 0.12 13.96
C TRP A 736 -11.78 -0.62 15.05
N MET A 737 -10.62 -0.08 15.43
CA MET A 737 -9.83 -0.56 16.57
C MET A 737 -10.50 -0.32 17.94
N GLY A 738 -11.67 0.32 17.97
CA GLY A 738 -12.40 0.66 19.20
C GLY A 738 -11.81 1.87 19.93
N TRP A 739 -10.97 2.66 19.27
CA TRP A 739 -10.33 3.86 19.83
C TRP A 739 -11.19 5.10 19.54
N GLU A 740 -11.13 6.09 20.43
CA GLU A 740 -11.94 7.31 20.32
C GLU A 740 -11.35 8.22 19.23
N ASP A 741 -12.13 8.53 18.20
CA ASP A 741 -11.78 9.53 17.19
C ASP A 741 -13.03 10.29 16.77
N THR A 742 -13.00 11.62 16.96
CA THR A 742 -14.09 12.54 16.62
C THR A 742 -15.42 12.13 17.28
N GLY A 743 -15.35 11.72 18.56
CA GLY A 743 -16.51 11.32 19.38
C GLY A 743 -17.08 9.92 19.09
N ILE A 744 -16.43 9.14 18.21
CA ILE A 744 -16.82 7.75 17.88
C ILE A 744 -15.77 6.79 18.43
N GLY A 745 -16.19 5.64 18.97
CA GLY A 745 -15.30 4.65 19.56
C GLY A 745 -14.96 4.91 21.04
N GLY A 746 -14.16 4.03 21.63
CA GLY A 746 -13.94 3.95 23.08
C GLY A 746 -15.03 3.13 23.79
N ALA A 747 -14.67 2.49 24.90
CA ALA A 747 -15.52 1.49 25.58
C ALA A 747 -16.94 1.99 25.93
N SER A 748 -17.07 3.25 26.36
CA SER A 748 -18.40 3.83 26.65
C SER A 748 -19.25 4.01 25.40
N TRP A 749 -18.66 4.30 24.25
CA TRP A 749 -19.40 4.44 22.99
C TRP A 749 -19.84 3.07 22.49
N GLU A 750 -18.96 2.06 22.54
CA GLU A 750 -19.27 0.69 22.12
C GLU A 750 -20.38 0.06 22.97
N GLN A 751 -20.45 0.40 24.27
CA GLN A 751 -21.50 -0.11 25.15
C GLN A 751 -22.92 0.30 24.71
N TYR A 752 -23.08 1.46 24.07
CA TYR A 752 -24.38 1.96 23.60
C TYR A 752 -24.66 1.67 22.11
N ASN A 753 -23.61 1.63 21.27
CA ASN A 753 -23.76 1.54 19.81
C ASN A 753 -23.36 0.16 19.23
N GLY A 754 -22.76 -0.72 20.04
CA GLY A 754 -22.09 -1.94 19.58
C GLY A 754 -20.66 -1.69 19.11
N ARG A 755 -19.91 -2.76 18.83
CA ARG A 755 -18.53 -2.65 18.32
C ARG A 755 -18.49 -2.23 16.84
N PRO A 756 -17.67 -1.24 16.47
CA PRO A 756 -17.43 -0.89 15.08
C PRO A 756 -16.94 -2.06 14.24
N CYS A 757 -17.41 -2.12 13.00
CA CYS A 757 -17.12 -3.20 12.08
C CYS A 757 -17.13 -2.67 10.64
N LEU A 758 -16.18 -3.12 9.82
CA LEU A 758 -15.97 -2.62 8.46
C LEU A 758 -16.07 -3.75 7.43
N PRO A 759 -16.57 -3.47 6.21
CA PRO A 759 -16.40 -4.40 5.09
C PRO A 759 -14.92 -4.48 4.68
N SER A 760 -14.59 -5.35 3.73
CA SER A 760 -13.23 -5.47 3.15
C SER A 760 -12.80 -4.17 2.45
N ILE A 761 -12.06 -3.31 3.15
CA ILE A 761 -11.67 -1.97 2.68
C ILE A 761 -10.16 -1.75 2.72
N MET A 762 -9.63 -1.16 1.64
CA MET A 762 -8.27 -0.66 1.55
C MET A 762 -8.22 0.77 2.10
N LEU A 763 -7.31 1.02 3.06
CA LEU A 763 -7.16 2.30 3.75
C LEU A 763 -5.73 2.81 3.55
N HIS A 764 -5.59 4.00 2.96
CA HIS A 764 -4.30 4.69 2.85
C HIS A 764 -4.44 6.21 2.99
N PRO A 765 -3.70 6.86 3.92
CA PRO A 765 -2.70 6.31 4.84
C PRO A 765 -3.22 6.11 6.27
N VAL A 766 -2.78 5.04 6.93
CA VAL A 766 -2.94 4.81 8.37
C VAL A 766 -1.56 4.88 9.02
N LYS A 767 -1.25 6.01 9.66
CA LYS A 767 0.09 6.31 10.20
C LYS A 767 0.09 6.20 11.72
N ASN A 768 1.08 5.50 12.26
CA ASN A 768 1.38 5.40 13.71
C ASN A 768 0.16 4.97 14.55
N ALA A 769 -0.54 3.92 14.10
CA ALA A 769 -1.75 3.42 14.76
C ALA A 769 -1.45 2.91 16.18
N GLU A 770 -1.96 3.65 17.18
CA GLU A 770 -1.87 3.40 18.62
C GLU A 770 -3.16 3.89 19.32
N PRO A 771 -3.50 3.37 20.53
CA PRO A 771 -4.67 3.80 21.29
C PRO A 771 -4.73 5.33 21.48
N THR A 772 -5.81 5.92 21.01
CA THR A 772 -6.00 7.38 21.06
C THR A 772 -6.31 7.89 22.47
N LYS A 773 -6.10 9.20 22.67
CA LYS A 773 -6.48 9.90 23.91
C LYS A 773 -7.96 10.30 23.85
N LYS A 774 -8.60 10.45 25.01
CA LYS A 774 -9.96 11.01 25.09
C LYS A 774 -10.04 12.38 24.42
N GLY A 775 -11.05 12.60 23.59
CA GLY A 775 -11.23 13.81 22.79
C GLY A 775 -10.31 13.91 21.57
N HIS A 776 -9.63 12.83 21.17
CA HIS A 776 -8.85 12.79 19.94
C HIS A 776 -9.75 13.00 18.70
N ALA A 777 -9.21 13.71 17.72
CA ALA A 777 -9.79 13.86 16.40
C ALA A 777 -8.64 13.80 15.38
N SER A 778 -8.71 12.85 14.45
CA SER A 778 -7.76 12.80 13.33
C SER A 778 -8.02 13.98 12.38
N GLY A 779 -6.97 14.74 12.08
CA GLY A 779 -6.91 15.71 11.00
C GLY A 779 -5.68 15.49 10.13
N PHE A 780 -5.49 16.31 9.09
CA PHE A 780 -4.38 16.15 8.16
C PHE A 780 -3.66 17.47 7.84
N ASP A 781 -2.59 17.75 8.59
CA ASP A 781 -1.84 19.02 8.55
C ASP A 781 -0.73 19.08 7.48
N LEU A 782 -0.95 18.53 6.27
CA LEU A 782 -0.09 18.84 5.13
C LEU A 782 -0.69 19.96 4.29
N GLY A 783 0.11 21.00 4.02
CA GLY A 783 -0.28 22.06 3.08
C GLY A 783 -0.64 21.49 1.71
N TYR A 784 -1.80 21.91 1.17
CA TYR A 784 -2.40 21.34 -0.04
C TYR A 784 -1.84 21.89 -1.38
N GLY A 785 -0.80 22.71 -1.31
CA GLY A 785 -0.36 23.60 -2.40
C GLY A 785 -0.92 24.99 -2.19
#